data_AF-D8LSE0-F1
#
_entry.id   AF-D8LSE0-F1
#
_cell.length_a   1.000
_cell.length_b   1.000
_cell.length_c   1.000
_cell.angle_alpha   90.00
_cell.angle_beta   90.00
_cell.angle_gamma   90.00
#
_symmetry.space_group_name_H-M   'P 1'
#
loop_
_entity.id
_entity.type
_entity.pdbx_description
1 polymer ?
#
loop_
_entity_poly.entity_id
_entity_poly.type
_entity_poly.pdbx_seq_one_letter_code
_entity_poly.pdbx_strand_id
1 'polypeptide(L)'
;MLTKDGFGVVVQSGAGAAASFTDEAYEEAGATVVKGSEAWKADIVVKVEPPTPEEAALVEARTLISLLFPAQSGDLVKQLEGQGATVMAMDCIPRTLSRGQTYDALSSQANIAGYRAVIEAAHEFGRLLCGQMTAAGNVKPAKVLVVGAGVAGLAAIAQAKAMGAVVRAYDVRPVVREQIESLGAEFLQVEYEEDGSGAGGYAKEMSDGWKEAAAALFARVSADSDIIITTALIPGKPAPKLVTSEMVAGMKPGSVTVDLAAANGGNIGTTVKDQVIVTENGVTCVGYTDLPSRLPQTSSQLYANNIAKLILATGPQTTKDKGYWYIDHEDPVSRGMLVVEEGKLMWPAPVAPPPPAPPAPSAAEAAAAKKKEEVATVAAAAEAEPVDPQAAALVDGAKAALGALAFVALGVSSQGSHDFTEMLTILTLACLGGYQLVYGVAPALHSPLMSVTNAISGMTAVGGMVLLGGGLFPENAGQALGAAALLVSSVNIVGGFRVTKKMLDLFKRPGDPEENNEITIGLPVAVGLGALAAGETMGYSELSNFAGLASAVMCMQSIGGLSSQSTARFGNVLGVGGVTLGLAATVGLMYHAGVPPEVFAQMAALMGVGGVAGYAVAGKVGPTELPQTVAAFHSLVGAAATATAISELVGHPPEALGAKLTIYLAAVIGAITATGSVTAFAKLQGSFTRDKRQQRLVSFPDGPTNPDVFALLSIPPYIYFFAQTGGADMPVVITLLNSYSGWALCAEGFMLNNDLLAIVGALIGSSGAILTQIMCQAMNRNIFNVISGGFGTVQKAPAAGGDAGPAGVHMETTAESVAQKMLMAKGGGELSKKPPQTGGKGRVGINPLPGGKPREPKVVLGEGGGAYKILQELGESIRENF
;
A
#
# COMPACT_ATOMS: atom_id res chain seq x y z
N MET A 1 -16.56 10.08 -31.25
CA MET A 1 -17.26 10.44 -29.99
C MET A 1 -18.63 11.00 -30.32
N LEU A 2 -18.69 12.14 -31.02
CA LEU A 2 -19.93 12.83 -31.41
C LEU A 2 -21.00 11.94 -32.09
N THR A 3 -20.60 11.10 -33.06
CA THR A 3 -21.52 10.17 -33.75
C THR A 3 -22.18 9.16 -32.80
N LYS A 4 -21.46 8.66 -31.79
CA LYS A 4 -22.00 7.72 -30.78
C LYS A 4 -23.04 8.38 -29.86
N ASP A 5 -22.93 9.69 -29.69
CA ASP A 5 -23.81 10.52 -28.88
C ASP A 5 -24.92 11.19 -29.70
N GLY A 6 -25.09 10.81 -30.97
CA GLY A 6 -26.26 11.15 -31.78
C GLY A 6 -26.10 12.35 -32.73
N PHE A 7 -24.90 12.94 -32.84
CA PHE A 7 -24.64 14.03 -33.77
C PHE A 7 -24.32 13.52 -35.18
N GLY A 8 -24.92 14.14 -36.21
CA GLY A 8 -24.47 14.00 -37.59
C GLY A 8 -23.20 14.80 -37.82
N VAL A 9 -22.15 14.18 -38.36
CA VAL A 9 -20.85 14.82 -38.59
C VAL A 9 -20.59 14.88 -40.08
N VAL A 10 -20.32 16.09 -40.59
CA VAL A 10 -19.98 16.35 -41.99
C VAL A 10 -18.58 16.95 -42.06
N VAL A 11 -17.74 16.44 -42.95
CA VAL A 11 -16.34 16.88 -43.10
C VAL A 11 -16.09 17.29 -44.55
N GLN A 12 -15.43 18.42 -44.76
CA GLN A 12 -15.00 18.84 -46.09
C GLN A 12 -13.88 17.91 -46.60
N SER A 13 -14.01 17.41 -47.83
CA SER A 13 -12.99 16.57 -48.46
C SER A 13 -11.62 17.26 -48.46
N GLY A 14 -10.61 16.53 -48.00
CA GLY A 14 -9.23 17.00 -47.85
C GLY A 14 -8.93 17.81 -46.59
N ALA A 15 -9.90 18.03 -45.69
CA ALA A 15 -9.71 18.85 -44.48
C ALA A 15 -8.59 18.32 -43.56
N GLY A 16 -8.44 17.00 -43.47
CA GLY A 16 -7.45 16.34 -42.61
C GLY A 16 -6.08 16.08 -43.26
N ALA A 17 -5.92 16.34 -44.57
CA ALA A 17 -4.77 15.86 -45.33
C ALA A 17 -3.42 16.37 -44.78
N ALA A 18 -3.33 17.66 -44.44
CA ALA A 18 -2.13 18.25 -43.85
C ALA A 18 -1.82 17.74 -42.42
N ALA A 19 -2.83 17.20 -41.73
CA ALA A 19 -2.71 16.58 -40.41
C ALA A 19 -2.61 15.05 -40.47
N SER A 20 -2.42 14.47 -41.67
CA SER A 20 -2.36 13.03 -41.90
C SER A 20 -3.61 12.24 -41.52
N PHE A 21 -4.80 12.87 -41.64
CA PHE A 21 -6.10 12.20 -41.56
C PHE A 21 -6.72 12.13 -42.94
N THR A 22 -6.97 10.92 -43.45
CA THR A 22 -7.57 10.73 -44.78
C THR A 22 -9.10 10.87 -44.71
N ASP A 23 -9.72 11.14 -45.86
CA ASP A 23 -11.18 11.23 -45.96
C ASP A 23 -11.84 9.90 -45.57
N GLU A 24 -11.24 8.76 -45.94
CA GLU A 24 -11.73 7.42 -45.60
C GLU A 24 -11.73 7.19 -44.08
N ALA A 25 -10.74 7.72 -43.36
CA ALA A 25 -10.69 7.59 -41.90
C ALA A 25 -11.84 8.35 -41.21
N TYR A 26 -12.31 9.45 -41.81
CA TYR A 26 -13.51 10.15 -41.33
C TYR A 26 -14.78 9.34 -41.61
N GLU A 27 -14.89 8.72 -42.78
CA GLU A 27 -16.01 7.85 -43.16
C GLU A 27 -16.11 6.62 -42.26
N GLU A 28 -14.99 5.94 -41.99
CA GLU A 28 -14.91 4.81 -41.06
C GLU A 28 -15.34 5.18 -39.63
N ALA A 29 -15.08 6.43 -39.21
CA ALA A 29 -15.54 6.96 -37.92
C ALA A 29 -17.04 7.35 -37.89
N GLY A 30 -17.72 7.25 -39.04
CA GLY A 30 -19.15 7.52 -39.22
C GLY A 30 -19.48 8.96 -39.64
N ALA A 31 -18.52 9.73 -40.13
CA ALA A 31 -18.77 11.05 -40.71
C ALA A 31 -19.12 10.95 -42.21
N THR A 32 -19.78 11.97 -42.74
CA THR A 32 -20.06 12.10 -44.19
C THR A 32 -19.08 13.09 -44.80
N VAL A 33 -18.33 12.69 -45.82
CA VAL A 33 -17.39 13.58 -46.52
C VAL A 33 -18.10 14.29 -47.67
N VAL A 34 -18.00 15.62 -47.73
CA VAL A 34 -18.67 16.48 -48.73
C VAL A 34 -17.67 17.39 -49.45
N LYS A 35 -18.07 17.95 -50.60
CA LYS A 35 -17.20 18.81 -51.42
C LYS A 35 -17.55 20.29 -51.27
N GLY A 36 -16.53 21.15 -51.37
CA GLY A 36 -16.71 22.61 -51.41
C GLY A 36 -17.34 23.17 -50.12
N SER A 37 -18.22 24.16 -50.28
CA SER A 37 -18.86 24.87 -49.15
C SER A 37 -20.02 24.10 -48.51
N GLU A 38 -20.29 22.85 -48.91
CA GLU A 38 -21.42 22.08 -48.38
C GLU A 38 -21.30 21.80 -46.87
N ALA A 39 -20.07 21.62 -46.36
CA ALA A 39 -19.82 21.43 -44.93
C ALA A 39 -20.26 22.64 -44.08
N TRP A 40 -20.31 23.83 -44.65
CA TRP A 40 -20.71 25.07 -43.97
C TRP A 40 -22.22 25.17 -43.73
N LYS A 41 -23.01 24.28 -44.33
CA LYS A 41 -24.47 24.23 -44.14
C LYS A 41 -24.88 23.53 -42.83
N ALA A 42 -23.94 22.93 -42.10
CA ALA A 42 -24.19 22.26 -40.82
C ALA A 42 -24.64 23.26 -39.74
N ASP A 43 -25.53 22.84 -38.85
CA ASP A 43 -26.08 23.70 -37.78
C ASP A 43 -24.98 24.28 -36.87
N ILE A 44 -23.91 23.50 -36.67
CA ILE A 44 -22.71 23.87 -35.92
C ILE A 44 -21.49 23.70 -36.84
N VAL A 45 -20.82 24.81 -37.12
CA VAL A 45 -19.57 24.86 -37.86
C VAL A 45 -18.40 24.93 -36.87
N VAL A 46 -17.48 23.98 -36.97
CA VAL A 46 -16.26 23.94 -36.14
C VAL A 46 -15.04 24.27 -37.01
N LYS A 47 -14.25 25.24 -36.57
CA LYS A 47 -12.95 25.60 -37.17
C LYS A 47 -11.89 25.76 -36.10
N VAL A 48 -10.63 25.70 -36.52
CA VAL A 48 -9.49 25.96 -35.63
C VAL A 48 -9.27 27.47 -35.49
N GLU A 49 -8.83 28.12 -36.57
CA GLU A 49 -8.56 29.55 -36.65
C GLU A 49 -9.83 30.38 -36.90
N PRO A 50 -9.81 31.69 -36.62
CA PRO A 50 -10.89 32.61 -36.98
C PRO A 50 -11.21 32.50 -38.48
N PRO A 51 -12.50 32.53 -38.89
CA PRO A 51 -12.85 32.54 -40.30
C PRO A 51 -12.33 33.81 -40.98
N THR A 52 -11.86 33.66 -42.22
CA THR A 52 -11.62 34.80 -43.11
C THR A 52 -12.92 35.57 -43.38
N PRO A 53 -12.88 36.84 -43.79
CA PRO A 53 -14.10 37.59 -44.11
C PRO A 53 -15.00 36.90 -45.14
N GLU A 54 -14.42 36.20 -46.11
CA GLU A 54 -15.13 35.41 -47.11
C GLU A 54 -15.77 34.15 -46.51
N GLU A 55 -15.07 33.44 -45.62
CA GLU A 55 -15.61 32.29 -44.90
C GLU A 55 -16.69 32.69 -43.90
N ALA A 56 -16.54 33.83 -43.23
CA ALA A 56 -17.53 34.37 -42.31
C ALA A 56 -18.86 34.61 -43.03
N ALA A 57 -18.86 34.99 -44.31
CA ALA A 57 -20.07 35.08 -45.13
C ALA A 57 -20.82 33.74 -45.28
N LEU A 58 -20.14 32.60 -45.18
CA LEU A 58 -20.74 31.27 -45.30
C LEU A 58 -21.40 30.77 -44.01
N VAL A 59 -21.09 31.38 -42.86
CA VAL A 59 -21.68 31.00 -41.57
C VAL A 59 -23.18 31.31 -41.56
N GLU A 60 -23.58 32.46 -42.11
CA GLU A 60 -24.96 32.96 -42.07
C GLU A 60 -25.50 32.96 -40.61
N ALA A 61 -26.78 32.65 -40.39
CA ALA A 61 -27.39 32.61 -39.05
C ALA A 61 -27.16 31.28 -38.30
N ARG A 62 -25.99 30.64 -38.47
CA ARG A 62 -25.63 29.35 -37.85
C ARG A 62 -24.69 29.53 -36.66
N THR A 63 -24.37 28.41 -35.99
CA THR A 63 -23.40 28.39 -34.89
C THR A 63 -21.97 28.22 -35.42
N LEU A 64 -21.04 29.04 -34.96
CA LEU A 64 -19.60 28.90 -35.18
C LEU A 64 -18.87 28.65 -33.86
N ILE A 65 -18.03 27.61 -33.84
CA ILE A 65 -17.07 27.34 -32.76
C ILE A 65 -15.66 27.39 -33.34
N SER A 66 -14.86 28.37 -32.94
CA SER A 66 -13.45 28.50 -33.35
C SER A 66 -12.65 29.31 -32.34
N LEU A 67 -11.34 29.45 -32.56
CA LEU A 67 -10.63 30.62 -32.02
C LEU A 67 -11.17 31.88 -32.71
N LEU A 68 -11.27 33.00 -31.99
CA LEU A 68 -11.84 34.24 -32.51
C LEU A 68 -11.05 35.49 -32.10
N PHE A 69 -10.51 35.52 -30.88
CA PHE A 69 -9.79 36.67 -30.33
C PHE A 69 -10.59 37.98 -30.44
N PRO A 70 -11.79 38.07 -29.81
CA PRO A 70 -12.74 39.16 -30.05
C PRO A 70 -12.22 40.55 -29.68
N ALA A 71 -11.23 40.65 -28.78
CA ALA A 71 -10.59 41.93 -28.44
C ALA A 71 -9.73 42.48 -29.59
N GLN A 72 -9.24 41.62 -30.49
CA GLN A 72 -8.40 41.97 -31.64
C GLN A 72 -9.18 41.98 -32.95
N SER A 73 -10.27 41.23 -33.03
CA SER A 73 -11.02 40.93 -34.27
C SER A 73 -12.35 41.69 -34.38
N GLY A 74 -12.39 42.96 -34.01
CA GLY A 74 -13.65 43.73 -33.89
C GLY A 74 -14.49 43.81 -35.17
N ASP A 75 -13.86 43.90 -36.35
CA ASP A 75 -14.58 43.96 -37.63
C ASP A 75 -15.20 42.61 -38.02
N LEU A 76 -14.52 41.50 -37.72
CA LEU A 76 -15.04 40.15 -37.92
C LEU A 76 -16.24 39.87 -37.01
N VAL A 77 -16.15 40.30 -35.74
CA VAL A 77 -17.27 40.17 -34.78
C VAL A 77 -18.51 40.92 -35.27
N LYS A 78 -18.35 42.15 -35.78
CA LYS A 78 -19.46 42.93 -36.36
C LYS A 78 -20.07 42.27 -37.59
N GLN A 79 -19.24 41.63 -38.43
CA GLN A 79 -19.73 40.91 -39.60
C GLN A 79 -20.62 39.74 -39.19
N LEU A 80 -20.16 38.92 -38.23
CA LEU A 80 -20.90 37.76 -37.70
C LEU A 80 -22.18 38.20 -36.96
N GLU A 81 -22.11 39.32 -36.23
CA GLU A 81 -23.27 39.96 -35.59
C GLU A 81 -24.33 40.36 -36.63
N GLY A 82 -23.93 41.06 -37.70
CA GLY A 82 -24.83 41.49 -38.77
C GLY A 82 -25.49 40.35 -39.55
N GLN A 83 -24.94 39.14 -39.49
CA GLN A 83 -25.46 37.94 -40.14
C GLN A 83 -26.46 37.15 -39.29
N GLY A 84 -26.62 37.50 -38.01
CA GLY A 84 -27.45 36.73 -37.08
C GLY A 84 -26.81 35.44 -36.58
N ALA A 85 -25.48 35.32 -36.66
CA ALA A 85 -24.75 34.12 -36.24
C ALA A 85 -24.73 33.97 -34.71
N THR A 86 -24.50 32.75 -34.24
CA THR A 86 -24.13 32.44 -32.84
C THR A 86 -22.68 32.00 -32.81
N VAL A 87 -21.83 32.64 -32.00
CA VAL A 87 -20.37 32.44 -32.03
C VAL A 87 -19.83 32.13 -30.66
N MET A 88 -19.17 30.98 -30.53
CA MET A 88 -18.47 30.55 -29.32
C MET A 88 -16.96 30.53 -29.54
N ALA A 89 -16.25 31.40 -28.82
CA ALA A 89 -14.82 31.59 -28.93
C ALA A 89 -14.05 30.69 -27.95
N MET A 90 -13.27 29.75 -28.50
CA MET A 90 -12.47 28.80 -27.71
C MET A 90 -11.37 29.49 -26.88
N ASP A 91 -10.93 30.69 -27.28
CA ASP A 91 -9.96 31.51 -26.55
C ASP A 91 -10.56 32.24 -25.33
N CYS A 92 -11.89 32.31 -25.22
CA CYS A 92 -12.60 32.98 -24.13
C CYS A 92 -13.04 32.03 -22.99
N ILE A 93 -12.58 30.76 -23.00
CA ILE A 93 -12.91 29.79 -21.95
C ILE A 93 -12.31 30.24 -20.60
N PRO A 94 -13.10 30.40 -19.53
CA PRO A 94 -12.58 30.82 -18.23
C PRO A 94 -11.66 29.79 -17.59
N ARG A 95 -10.40 30.17 -17.33
CA ARG A 95 -9.38 29.30 -16.70
C ARG A 95 -9.52 29.16 -15.18
N THR A 96 -10.45 29.88 -14.56
CA THR A 96 -10.72 29.81 -13.10
C THR A 96 -11.52 28.57 -12.69
N LEU A 97 -12.02 27.80 -13.66
CA LEU A 97 -12.86 26.64 -13.42
C LEU A 97 -12.08 25.36 -13.72
N SER A 98 -11.87 24.52 -12.69
CA SER A 98 -11.17 23.23 -12.86
C SER A 98 -11.79 22.36 -13.97
N ARG A 99 -13.13 22.31 -14.07
CA ARG A 99 -13.82 21.60 -15.16
C ARG A 99 -13.54 22.18 -16.55
N GLY A 100 -13.33 23.50 -16.62
CA GLY A 100 -13.06 24.24 -17.86
C GLY A 100 -11.74 23.86 -18.51
N GLN A 101 -10.78 23.38 -17.71
CA GLN A 101 -9.46 22.96 -18.18
C GLN A 101 -9.54 21.78 -19.17
N THR A 102 -10.60 20.97 -19.12
CA THR A 102 -10.74 19.78 -19.97
C THR A 102 -10.96 20.09 -21.46
N TYR A 103 -11.47 21.28 -21.77
CA TYR A 103 -11.71 21.78 -23.13
C TYR A 103 -11.01 23.12 -23.42
N ASP A 104 -10.03 23.53 -22.59
CA ASP A 104 -9.18 24.68 -22.87
C ASP A 104 -8.23 24.40 -24.04
N ALA A 105 -8.55 24.96 -25.21
CA ALA A 105 -7.77 24.83 -26.43
C ALA A 105 -6.41 25.56 -26.32
N LEU A 106 -6.34 26.70 -25.65
CA LEU A 106 -5.10 27.47 -25.56
C LEU A 106 -4.05 26.71 -24.75
N SER A 107 -4.47 26.03 -23.67
CA SER A 107 -3.56 25.18 -22.89
C SER A 107 -3.06 23.97 -23.69
N SER A 108 -3.93 23.32 -24.48
CA SER A 108 -3.50 22.18 -25.30
C SER A 108 -2.50 22.61 -26.40
N GLN A 109 -2.78 23.71 -27.11
CA GLN A 109 -1.88 24.23 -28.14
C GLN A 109 -0.58 24.78 -27.55
N ALA A 110 -0.61 25.43 -26.38
CA ALA A 110 0.59 25.90 -25.69
C ALA A 110 1.50 24.75 -25.28
N ASN A 111 0.94 23.63 -24.80
CA ASN A 111 1.73 22.44 -24.47
C ASN A 111 2.48 21.90 -25.69
N ILE A 112 1.79 21.80 -26.83
CA ILE A 112 2.41 21.36 -28.10
C ILE A 112 3.45 22.36 -28.58
N ALA A 113 3.18 23.67 -28.50
CA ALA A 113 4.14 24.70 -28.89
C ALA A 113 5.42 24.62 -28.05
N GLY A 114 5.31 24.40 -26.74
CA GLY A 114 6.45 24.20 -25.85
C GLY A 114 7.29 22.97 -26.19
N TYR A 115 6.64 21.83 -26.46
CA TYR A 115 7.31 20.63 -26.96
C TYR A 115 8.00 20.90 -28.30
N ARG A 116 7.28 21.48 -29.27
CA ARG A 116 7.77 21.71 -30.63
C ARG A 116 8.93 22.71 -30.63
N ALA A 117 8.91 23.72 -29.77
CA ALA A 117 10.00 24.68 -29.62
C ALA A 117 11.34 24.00 -29.28
N VAL A 118 11.32 22.97 -28.42
CA VAL A 118 12.54 22.20 -28.10
C VAL A 118 13.00 21.38 -29.31
N ILE A 119 12.08 20.85 -30.10
CA ILE A 119 12.41 20.11 -31.33
C ILE A 119 13.01 21.03 -32.40
N GLU A 120 12.43 22.21 -32.62
CA GLU A 120 13.00 23.22 -33.53
C GLU A 120 14.37 23.70 -33.03
N ALA A 121 14.50 23.92 -31.71
CA ALA A 121 15.79 24.28 -31.12
C ALA A 121 16.86 23.20 -31.36
N ALA A 122 16.51 21.93 -31.16
CA ALA A 122 17.41 20.81 -31.39
C ALA A 122 17.73 20.59 -32.88
N HIS A 123 16.81 20.92 -33.79
CA HIS A 123 17.02 20.86 -35.24
C HIS A 123 18.07 21.88 -35.69
N GLU A 124 17.99 23.11 -35.17
CA GLU A 124 18.93 24.18 -35.51
C GLU A 124 20.26 24.11 -34.73
N PHE A 125 20.30 23.39 -33.60
CA PHE A 125 21.46 23.34 -32.73
C PHE A 125 22.48 22.27 -33.16
N GLY A 126 23.72 22.70 -33.45
CA GLY A 126 24.77 21.83 -33.99
C GLY A 126 25.47 20.88 -33.00
N ARG A 127 24.95 20.69 -31.79
CA ARG A 127 25.54 19.83 -30.73
C ARG A 127 24.49 18.93 -30.08
N LEU A 128 24.95 17.87 -29.40
CA LEU A 128 24.08 16.99 -28.61
C LEU A 128 23.49 17.73 -27.41
N LEU A 129 22.19 17.54 -27.16
CA LEU A 129 21.53 18.02 -25.94
C LEU A 129 21.95 17.19 -24.73
N CYS A 130 21.99 15.86 -24.90
CA CYS A 130 22.42 14.92 -23.87
C CYS A 130 23.94 14.87 -23.76
N GLY A 131 24.46 15.00 -22.54
CA GLY A 131 25.86 14.80 -22.26
C GLY A 131 26.24 13.32 -22.33
N GLN A 132 27.39 13.01 -22.95
CA GLN A 132 27.83 11.64 -23.14
C GLN A 132 29.33 11.51 -22.87
N MET A 133 29.71 10.42 -22.19
CA MET A 133 31.09 10.00 -22.08
C MET A 133 31.37 8.94 -23.14
N THR A 134 32.36 9.19 -24.00
CA THR A 134 32.77 8.24 -25.03
C THR A 134 34.28 8.00 -24.96
N ALA A 135 34.77 6.98 -25.67
CA ALA A 135 36.21 6.75 -25.81
C ALA A 135 36.94 7.96 -26.44
N ALA A 136 36.23 8.77 -27.25
CA ALA A 136 36.77 9.97 -27.90
C ALA A 136 36.73 11.22 -26.99
N GLY A 137 36.18 11.13 -25.77
CA GLY A 137 36.13 12.22 -24.81
C GLY A 137 34.72 12.49 -24.25
N ASN A 138 34.66 13.54 -23.42
CA ASN A 138 33.46 13.97 -22.72
C ASN A 138 32.75 15.09 -23.48
N VAL A 139 31.50 14.86 -23.90
CA VAL A 139 30.62 15.89 -24.44
C VAL A 139 29.71 16.39 -23.34
N LYS A 140 29.85 17.68 -22.98
CA LYS A 140 28.98 18.32 -21.97
C LYS A 140 27.55 18.47 -22.51
N PRO A 141 26.52 18.26 -21.66
CA PRO A 141 25.13 18.48 -22.03
C PRO A 141 24.89 19.94 -22.40
N ALA A 142 23.90 20.18 -23.26
CA ALA A 142 23.47 21.53 -23.62
C ALA A 142 22.80 22.22 -22.42
N LYS A 143 23.01 23.53 -22.29
CA LYS A 143 22.33 24.37 -21.30
C LYS A 143 21.14 25.09 -21.94
N VAL A 144 19.94 24.82 -21.45
CA VAL A 144 18.69 25.41 -21.95
C VAL A 144 18.13 26.37 -20.90
N LEU A 145 17.91 27.62 -21.28
CA LEU A 145 17.18 28.61 -20.47
C LEU A 145 15.74 28.72 -20.98
N VAL A 146 14.77 28.53 -20.08
CA VAL A 146 13.35 28.76 -20.38
C VAL A 146 12.85 29.99 -19.62
N VAL A 147 12.37 31.00 -20.34
CA VAL A 147 11.87 32.26 -19.76
C VAL A 147 10.35 32.32 -19.89
N GLY A 148 9.67 32.17 -18.75
CA GLY A 148 8.25 31.93 -18.62
C GLY A 148 7.96 30.45 -18.39
N ALA A 149 7.25 30.12 -17.32
CA ALA A 149 6.83 28.77 -16.95
C ALA A 149 5.29 28.68 -16.87
N GLY A 150 4.63 29.20 -17.89
CA GLY A 150 3.25 28.82 -18.22
C GLY A 150 3.20 27.40 -18.81
N VAL A 151 2.07 27.04 -19.41
CA VAL A 151 1.89 25.69 -20.00
C VAL A 151 2.95 25.36 -21.06
N ALA A 152 3.27 26.30 -21.95
CA ALA A 152 4.32 26.12 -22.96
C ALA A 152 5.71 26.02 -22.34
N GLY A 153 6.03 26.86 -21.36
CA GLY A 153 7.30 26.83 -20.66
C GLY A 153 7.55 25.51 -19.93
N LEU A 154 6.55 25.03 -19.17
CA LEU A 154 6.64 23.74 -18.48
C LEU A 154 6.79 22.57 -19.47
N ALA A 155 6.09 22.61 -20.60
CA ALA A 155 6.26 21.61 -21.66
C ALA A 155 7.67 21.64 -22.28
N ALA A 156 8.22 22.83 -22.51
CA ALA A 156 9.60 22.99 -22.99
C ALA A 156 10.62 22.49 -21.96
N ILE A 157 10.42 22.79 -20.67
CA ILE A 157 11.26 22.29 -19.58
C ILE A 157 11.26 20.76 -19.55
N ALA A 158 10.06 20.16 -19.52
CA ALA A 158 9.91 18.71 -19.47
C ALA A 158 10.57 18.04 -20.68
N GLN A 159 10.36 18.58 -21.89
CA GLN A 159 10.93 18.02 -23.11
C GLN A 159 12.46 18.18 -23.18
N ALA A 160 13.00 19.34 -22.83
CA ALA A 160 14.45 19.56 -22.80
C ALA A 160 15.15 18.68 -21.76
N LYS A 161 14.55 18.50 -20.58
CA LYS A 161 15.01 17.55 -19.55
C LYS A 161 14.97 16.11 -20.05
N ALA A 162 13.90 15.70 -20.72
CA ALA A 162 13.77 14.36 -21.30
C ALA A 162 14.83 14.08 -22.37
N MET A 163 15.27 15.11 -23.10
CA MET A 163 16.37 15.03 -24.08
C MET A 163 17.77 15.12 -23.45
N GLY A 164 17.88 15.16 -22.12
CA GLY A 164 19.14 15.11 -21.39
C GLY A 164 19.88 16.45 -21.24
N ALA A 165 19.22 17.57 -21.52
CA ALA A 165 19.79 18.90 -21.31
C ALA A 165 19.79 19.32 -19.84
N VAL A 166 20.68 20.25 -19.48
CA VAL A 166 20.62 20.98 -18.21
C VAL A 166 19.68 22.15 -18.41
N VAL A 167 18.56 22.16 -17.69
CA VAL A 167 17.51 23.18 -17.86
C VAL A 167 17.49 24.11 -16.66
N ARG A 168 17.53 25.41 -16.96
CA ARG A 168 17.27 26.50 -16.02
C ARG A 168 16.01 27.21 -16.47
N ALA A 169 15.16 27.59 -15.53
CA ALA A 169 13.92 28.27 -15.87
C ALA A 169 13.65 29.46 -14.95
N TYR A 170 12.94 30.42 -15.50
CA TYR A 170 12.56 31.64 -14.81
C TYR A 170 11.09 31.95 -15.04
N ASP A 171 10.37 32.39 -14.00
CA ASP A 171 9.04 32.97 -14.10
C ASP A 171 8.89 34.02 -12.99
N VAL A 172 8.06 35.03 -13.24
CA VAL A 172 7.82 36.12 -12.27
C VAL A 172 6.91 35.71 -11.12
N ARG A 173 6.19 34.59 -11.27
CA ARG A 173 5.27 34.06 -10.27
C ARG A 173 6.01 33.08 -9.35
N PRO A 174 5.94 33.23 -8.01
CA PRO A 174 6.61 32.30 -7.11
C PRO A 174 5.99 30.89 -7.12
N VAL A 175 4.68 30.78 -7.41
CA VAL A 175 3.93 29.51 -7.36
C VAL A 175 4.38 28.45 -8.37
N VAL A 176 5.11 28.84 -9.42
CA VAL A 176 5.61 27.88 -10.41
C VAL A 176 6.98 27.32 -10.08
N ARG A 177 7.64 27.81 -9.01
CA ARG A 177 8.94 27.30 -8.56
C ARG A 177 8.91 25.79 -8.33
N GLU A 178 7.95 25.31 -7.54
CA GLU A 178 7.79 23.88 -7.24
C GLU A 178 7.49 23.06 -8.51
N GLN A 179 6.77 23.65 -9.48
CA GLN A 179 6.49 23.01 -10.77
C GLN A 179 7.75 22.86 -11.63
N ILE A 180 8.63 23.85 -11.60
CA ILE A 180 9.92 23.82 -12.32
C ILE A 180 10.88 22.81 -11.67
N GLU A 181 11.00 22.86 -10.34
CA GLU A 181 11.90 21.99 -9.58
C GLU A 181 11.45 20.52 -9.64
N SER A 182 10.14 20.23 -9.62
CA SER A 182 9.60 18.87 -9.78
C SER A 182 9.85 18.25 -11.16
N LEU A 183 10.02 19.09 -12.20
CA LEU A 183 10.47 18.64 -13.52
C LEU A 183 12.01 18.49 -13.60
N GLY A 184 12.73 18.77 -12.51
CA GLY A 184 14.18 18.63 -12.41
C GLY A 184 14.97 19.78 -13.04
N ALA A 185 14.34 20.95 -13.23
CA ALA A 185 15.02 22.16 -13.69
C ALA A 185 15.39 23.09 -12.52
N GLU A 186 16.43 23.89 -12.71
CA GLU A 186 16.87 24.89 -11.73
C GLU A 186 16.00 26.16 -11.85
N PHE A 187 15.30 26.54 -10.78
CA PHE A 187 14.57 27.81 -10.73
C PHE A 187 15.53 28.97 -10.49
N LEU A 188 15.54 29.93 -11.41
CA LEU A 188 16.32 31.16 -11.29
C LEU A 188 15.53 32.20 -10.51
N GLN A 189 16.18 32.86 -9.56
CA GLN A 189 15.58 33.93 -8.76
C GLN A 189 16.26 35.27 -9.07
N VAL A 190 15.47 36.32 -9.24
CA VAL A 190 15.97 37.70 -9.30
C VAL A 190 16.18 38.20 -7.89
N GLU A 191 17.33 38.81 -7.61
CA GLU A 191 17.68 39.40 -6.32
C GLU A 191 16.92 40.73 -6.09
N TYR A 192 15.59 40.67 -6.12
CA TYR A 192 14.67 41.78 -5.89
C TYR A 192 13.29 41.23 -5.49
N GLU A 193 12.83 41.53 -4.27
CA GLU A 193 11.54 41.01 -3.77
C GLU A 193 10.36 41.84 -4.29
N GLU A 194 9.65 41.30 -5.28
CA GLU A 194 8.37 41.83 -5.79
C GLU A 194 7.50 40.66 -6.31
N ASP A 195 6.25 40.58 -5.87
CA ASP A 195 5.32 39.53 -6.35
C ASP A 195 4.72 39.89 -7.71
N GLY A 196 5.04 39.10 -8.73
CA GLY A 196 4.54 39.24 -10.10
C GLY A 196 3.18 38.60 -10.38
N SER A 197 2.48 38.08 -9.36
CA SER A 197 1.17 37.45 -9.51
C SER A 197 0.06 38.47 -9.83
N GLY A 198 -0.76 38.15 -10.83
CA GLY A 198 -1.96 38.88 -11.25
C GLY A 198 -3.23 38.05 -11.08
N ALA A 199 -4.38 38.62 -11.46
CA ALA A 199 -5.68 37.96 -11.33
C ALA A 199 -5.77 36.70 -12.21
N GLY A 200 -6.43 35.65 -11.70
CA GLY A 200 -6.68 34.41 -12.46
C GLY A 200 -5.44 33.56 -12.75
N GLY A 201 -4.33 33.76 -12.02
CA GLY A 201 -3.08 32.99 -12.20
C GLY A 201 -2.14 33.54 -13.28
N TYR A 202 -2.48 34.69 -13.90
CA TYR A 202 -1.62 35.39 -14.85
C TYR A 202 -0.53 36.22 -14.18
N ALA A 203 0.49 36.62 -14.93
CA ALA A 203 1.51 37.55 -14.48
C ALA A 203 1.06 39.02 -14.67
N LYS A 204 1.57 39.93 -13.83
CA LYS A 204 1.44 41.39 -14.02
C LYS A 204 2.76 42.03 -14.45
N GLU A 205 2.70 43.30 -14.82
CA GLU A 205 3.89 44.10 -15.17
C GLU A 205 4.66 44.49 -13.90
N MET A 206 6.00 44.39 -13.96
CA MET A 206 6.91 44.59 -12.81
C MET A 206 7.47 46.02 -12.76
N SER A 207 7.95 46.44 -11.58
CA SER A 207 8.60 47.75 -11.40
C SER A 207 9.92 47.91 -12.17
N ASP A 208 10.37 49.15 -12.40
CA ASP A 208 11.59 49.41 -13.15
C ASP A 208 12.86 48.94 -12.40
N GLY A 209 12.87 49.03 -11.06
CA GLY A 209 13.97 48.49 -10.24
C GLY A 209 14.09 46.96 -10.35
N TRP A 210 12.96 46.26 -10.45
CA TRP A 210 12.94 44.84 -10.73
C TRP A 210 13.45 44.52 -12.14
N LYS A 211 13.07 45.32 -13.16
CA LYS A 211 13.51 45.12 -14.55
C LYS A 211 15.03 45.24 -14.69
N GLU A 212 15.66 46.14 -13.95
CA GLU A 212 17.12 46.29 -13.92
C GLU A 212 17.81 45.05 -13.33
N ALA A 213 17.31 44.55 -12.18
CA ALA A 213 17.82 43.33 -11.57
C ALA A 213 17.61 42.09 -12.45
N ALA A 214 16.45 41.98 -13.11
CA ALA A 214 16.16 40.92 -14.06
C ALA A 214 17.07 40.98 -15.30
N ALA A 215 17.36 42.17 -15.82
CA ALA A 215 18.27 42.37 -16.94
C ALA A 215 19.70 41.90 -16.61
N ALA A 216 20.19 42.20 -15.40
CA ALA A 216 21.49 41.72 -14.94
C ALA A 216 21.56 40.19 -14.86
N LEU A 217 20.50 39.54 -14.34
CA LEU A 217 20.40 38.09 -14.31
C LEU A 217 20.37 37.50 -15.73
N PHE A 218 19.51 38.01 -16.61
CA PHE A 218 19.38 37.50 -17.97
C PHE A 218 20.63 37.71 -18.81
N ALA A 219 21.36 38.81 -18.66
CA ALA A 219 22.64 38.99 -19.35
C ALA A 219 23.64 37.89 -18.98
N ARG A 220 23.79 37.60 -17.69
CA ARG A 220 24.70 36.57 -17.18
C ARG A 220 24.30 35.17 -17.64
N VAL A 221 23.02 34.82 -17.51
CA VAL A 221 22.54 33.46 -17.82
C VAL A 221 22.45 33.22 -19.33
N SER A 222 22.09 34.24 -20.12
CA SER A 222 22.05 34.13 -21.59
C SER A 222 23.42 33.83 -22.17
N ALA A 223 24.48 34.48 -21.68
CA ALA A 223 25.86 34.22 -22.12
C ALA A 223 26.34 32.77 -21.84
N ASP A 224 25.86 32.15 -20.75
CA ASP A 224 26.20 30.77 -20.40
C ASP A 224 25.32 29.73 -21.15
N SER A 225 24.16 30.14 -21.66
CA SER A 225 23.16 29.27 -22.28
C SER A 225 23.48 28.93 -23.72
N ASP A 226 23.21 27.69 -24.11
CA ASP A 226 23.36 27.23 -25.49
C ASP A 226 22.03 27.38 -26.26
N ILE A 227 20.89 27.24 -25.55
CA ILE A 227 19.55 27.42 -26.10
C ILE A 227 18.73 28.32 -25.18
N ILE A 228 17.99 29.29 -25.73
CA ILE A 228 17.01 30.10 -24.99
C ILE A 228 15.62 29.93 -25.60
N ILE A 229 14.64 29.58 -24.79
CA ILE A 229 13.23 29.48 -25.18
C ILE A 229 12.43 30.49 -24.37
N THR A 230 11.73 31.40 -25.03
CA THR A 230 10.94 32.45 -24.37
C THR A 230 9.45 32.27 -24.62
N THR A 231 8.65 32.33 -23.55
CA THR A 231 7.20 32.12 -23.59
C THR A 231 6.43 33.18 -22.79
N ALA A 232 7.05 34.31 -22.49
CA ALA A 232 6.46 35.32 -21.61
C ALA A 232 5.42 36.15 -22.38
N LEU A 233 4.15 36.01 -22.00
CA LEU A 233 3.05 36.73 -22.61
C LEU A 233 2.09 37.28 -21.55
N ILE A 234 1.73 38.56 -21.69
CA ILE A 234 0.73 39.22 -20.87
C ILE A 234 -0.52 39.46 -21.73
N PRO A 235 -1.70 38.96 -21.33
CA PRO A 235 -2.93 39.16 -22.10
C PRO A 235 -3.20 40.64 -22.39
N GLY A 236 -3.50 40.97 -23.65
CA GLY A 236 -3.84 42.32 -24.09
C GLY A 236 -2.69 43.32 -24.19
N LYS A 237 -1.44 42.91 -23.91
CA LYS A 237 -0.24 43.75 -24.03
C LYS A 237 0.78 43.14 -25.02
N PRO A 238 1.65 43.96 -25.63
CA PRO A 238 2.81 43.46 -26.36
C PRO A 238 3.70 42.57 -25.47
N ALA A 239 4.38 41.61 -26.09
CA ALA A 239 5.32 40.74 -25.38
C ALA A 239 6.48 41.58 -24.79
N PRO A 240 6.85 41.38 -23.50
CA PRO A 240 7.95 42.12 -22.90
C PRO A 240 9.28 41.69 -23.53
N LYS A 241 10.16 42.65 -23.84
CA LYS A 241 11.52 42.40 -24.32
C LYS A 241 12.43 42.02 -23.15
N LEU A 242 12.59 40.73 -22.91
CA LEU A 242 13.33 40.17 -21.77
C LEU A 242 14.77 39.82 -22.14
N VAL A 243 15.00 39.40 -23.40
CA VAL A 243 16.34 39.06 -23.92
C VAL A 243 16.69 40.08 -24.99
N THR A 244 17.60 41.01 -24.68
CA THR A 244 17.94 42.09 -25.61
C THR A 244 18.86 41.60 -26.73
N SER A 245 18.97 42.36 -27.82
CA SER A 245 19.87 42.02 -28.94
C SER A 245 21.33 41.94 -28.50
N GLU A 246 21.73 42.74 -27.50
CA GLU A 246 23.06 42.69 -26.90
C GLU A 246 23.28 41.39 -26.11
N MET A 247 22.26 40.90 -25.40
CA MET A 247 22.33 39.61 -24.70
C MET A 247 22.49 38.45 -25.70
N VAL A 248 21.78 38.50 -26.83
CA VAL A 248 21.93 37.53 -27.94
C VAL A 248 23.33 37.62 -28.56
N ALA A 249 23.86 38.83 -28.76
CA ALA A 249 25.22 39.04 -29.25
C ALA A 249 26.30 38.47 -28.29
N GLY A 250 26.01 38.40 -26.99
CA GLY A 250 26.86 37.82 -25.97
C GLY A 250 26.81 36.29 -25.86
N MET A 251 25.89 35.63 -26.59
CA MET A 251 25.81 34.16 -26.62
C MET A 251 26.95 33.53 -27.44
N LYS A 252 27.18 32.24 -27.23
CA LYS A 252 28.18 31.47 -27.98
C LYS A 252 27.73 31.32 -29.46
N PRO A 253 28.66 31.35 -30.43
CA PRO A 253 28.33 31.00 -31.81
C PRO A 253 27.74 29.60 -31.92
N GLY A 254 26.70 29.43 -32.73
CA GLY A 254 25.94 28.20 -32.87
C GLY A 254 24.87 27.99 -31.79
N SER A 255 24.69 28.92 -30.85
CA SER A 255 23.53 28.92 -29.95
C SER A 255 22.23 29.15 -30.72
N VAL A 256 21.10 28.75 -30.11
CA VAL A 256 19.77 28.88 -30.71
C VAL A 256 18.82 29.62 -29.77
N THR A 257 17.97 30.47 -30.33
CA THR A 257 16.85 31.07 -29.61
C THR A 257 15.53 30.72 -30.28
N VAL A 258 14.49 30.45 -29.48
CA VAL A 258 13.13 30.17 -29.96
C VAL A 258 12.14 31.04 -29.21
N ASP A 259 11.47 31.93 -29.94
CA ASP A 259 10.57 32.94 -29.36
C ASP A 259 9.10 32.60 -29.63
N LEU A 260 8.44 31.97 -28.66
CA LEU A 260 7.02 31.61 -28.76
C LEU A 260 6.11 32.84 -28.70
N ALA A 261 6.62 34.01 -28.33
CA ALA A 261 5.87 35.25 -28.28
C ALA A 261 6.02 36.09 -29.55
N ALA A 262 6.65 35.56 -30.61
CA ALA A 262 6.92 36.26 -31.87
C ALA A 262 5.67 36.92 -32.50
N ALA A 263 4.50 36.29 -32.38
CA ALA A 263 3.23 36.82 -32.89
C ALA A 263 2.83 38.17 -32.26
N ASN A 264 3.22 38.40 -30.99
CA ASN A 264 2.86 39.57 -30.20
C ASN A 264 4.05 40.52 -29.97
N GLY A 265 5.00 40.52 -30.89
CA GLY A 265 6.19 41.38 -30.86
C GLY A 265 7.48 40.69 -30.42
N GLY A 266 7.39 39.49 -29.83
CA GLY A 266 8.54 38.67 -29.41
C GLY A 266 9.21 39.11 -28.11
N ASN A 267 9.68 38.16 -27.30
CA ASN A 267 10.46 38.45 -26.10
C ASN A 267 11.94 38.75 -26.39
N ILE A 268 12.43 38.39 -27.57
CA ILE A 268 13.84 38.51 -27.95
C ILE A 268 14.02 39.70 -28.92
N GLY A 269 15.08 40.47 -28.71
CA GLY A 269 15.37 41.68 -29.50
C GLY A 269 15.63 41.42 -30.99
N THR A 270 16.17 40.24 -31.31
CA THR A 270 16.51 39.81 -32.68
C THR A 270 15.40 39.02 -33.38
N THR A 271 14.25 38.79 -32.74
CA THR A 271 13.16 38.01 -33.33
C THR A 271 12.58 38.71 -34.56
N VAL A 272 12.54 38.00 -35.68
CA VAL A 272 11.79 38.39 -36.88
C VAL A 272 10.62 37.42 -37.04
N LYS A 273 9.40 37.97 -37.06
CA LYS A 273 8.16 37.18 -37.16
C LYS A 273 8.20 36.27 -38.39
N ASP A 274 7.86 34.99 -38.18
CA ASP A 274 7.75 33.92 -39.18
C ASP A 274 9.06 33.57 -39.91
N GLN A 275 10.21 33.99 -39.38
CA GLN A 275 11.51 33.75 -39.98
C GLN A 275 12.48 33.05 -39.02
N VAL A 276 13.46 32.39 -39.61
CA VAL A 276 14.68 31.95 -38.93
C VAL A 276 15.81 32.80 -39.47
N ILE A 277 16.45 33.56 -38.60
CA ILE A 277 17.59 34.40 -38.97
C ILE A 277 18.85 33.93 -38.26
N VAL A 278 20.01 34.24 -38.82
CA VAL A 278 21.30 34.05 -38.16
C VAL A 278 21.90 35.42 -37.91
N THR A 279 22.25 35.71 -36.66
CA THR A 279 22.87 36.97 -36.26
C THR A 279 24.33 37.03 -36.72
N GLU A 280 24.95 38.22 -36.69
CA GLU A 280 26.36 38.40 -37.08
C GLU A 280 27.33 37.57 -36.22
N ASN A 281 27.00 37.31 -34.94
CA ASN A 281 27.78 36.45 -34.04
C ASN A 281 27.46 34.94 -34.19
N GLY A 282 26.63 34.56 -35.15
CA GLY A 282 26.32 33.16 -35.48
C GLY A 282 25.28 32.49 -34.58
N VAL A 283 24.35 33.23 -33.99
CA VAL A 283 23.21 32.69 -33.21
C VAL A 283 22.00 32.55 -34.13
N THR A 284 21.36 31.38 -34.11
CA THR A 284 20.14 31.14 -34.90
C THR A 284 18.91 31.55 -34.10
N CYS A 285 18.10 32.45 -34.62
CA CYS A 285 16.90 32.99 -33.97
C CYS A 285 15.64 32.55 -34.70
N VAL A 286 14.84 31.70 -34.05
CA VAL A 286 13.60 31.12 -34.57
C VAL A 286 12.39 31.91 -34.09
N GLY A 287 11.66 32.53 -35.01
CA GLY A 287 10.49 33.38 -34.75
C GLY A 287 9.17 32.87 -35.34
N TYR A 288 9.00 31.56 -35.49
CA TYR A 288 7.77 30.96 -36.03
C TYR A 288 6.54 31.28 -35.17
N THR A 289 5.43 31.65 -35.80
CA THR A 289 4.14 31.89 -35.10
C THR A 289 3.16 30.73 -35.19
N ASP A 290 3.52 29.67 -35.92
CA ASP A 290 2.66 28.53 -36.24
C ASP A 290 3.15 27.20 -35.64
N LEU A 291 3.86 27.23 -34.51
CA LEU A 291 4.48 26.03 -33.90
C LEU A 291 3.53 24.83 -33.74
N PRO A 292 2.26 24.98 -33.28
CA PRO A 292 1.33 23.85 -33.25
C PRO A 292 1.05 23.23 -34.63
N SER A 293 1.06 24.02 -35.70
CA SER A 293 0.85 23.56 -37.08
C SER A 293 1.98 22.66 -37.58
N ARG A 294 3.18 22.77 -36.98
CA ARG A 294 4.35 21.93 -37.28
C ARG A 294 4.32 20.57 -36.57
N LEU A 295 3.27 20.31 -35.80
CA LEU A 295 2.95 19.01 -35.21
C LEU A 295 1.46 18.70 -35.43
N PRO A 296 0.99 18.73 -36.69
CA PRO A 296 -0.42 18.97 -37.01
C PRO A 296 -1.32 17.82 -36.57
N GLN A 297 -0.86 16.57 -36.67
CA GLN A 297 -1.65 15.41 -36.28
C GLN A 297 -2.06 15.44 -34.79
N THR A 298 -1.11 15.68 -33.89
CA THR A 298 -1.38 15.76 -32.44
C THR A 298 -2.16 17.02 -32.09
N SER A 299 -1.83 18.16 -32.71
CA SER A 299 -2.56 19.42 -32.53
C SER A 299 -4.04 19.29 -32.88
N SER A 300 -4.33 18.73 -34.05
CA SER A 300 -5.70 18.44 -34.50
C SER A 300 -6.40 17.46 -33.55
N GLN A 301 -5.72 16.40 -33.08
CA GLN A 301 -6.31 15.44 -32.16
C GLN A 301 -6.66 16.06 -30.79
N LEU A 302 -5.78 16.86 -30.20
CA LEU A 302 -6.04 17.51 -28.92
C LEU A 302 -7.10 18.59 -29.03
N TYR A 303 -7.06 19.40 -30.09
CA TYR A 303 -8.08 20.41 -30.36
C TYR A 303 -9.46 19.75 -30.58
N ALA A 304 -9.53 18.69 -31.39
CA ALA A 304 -10.76 17.92 -31.61
C ALA A 304 -11.29 17.31 -30.30
N ASN A 305 -10.41 16.85 -29.40
CA ASN A 305 -10.80 16.38 -28.07
C ASN A 305 -11.38 17.51 -27.21
N ASN A 306 -10.81 18.72 -27.27
CA ASN A 306 -11.36 19.88 -26.56
C ASN A 306 -12.76 20.22 -27.08
N ILE A 307 -12.94 20.32 -28.40
CA ILE A 307 -14.24 20.57 -29.04
C ILE A 307 -15.25 19.46 -28.70
N ALA A 308 -14.87 18.19 -28.82
CA ALA A 308 -15.78 17.08 -28.55
C ALA A 308 -16.24 17.08 -27.09
N LYS A 309 -15.33 17.32 -26.13
CA LYS A 309 -15.68 17.41 -24.72
C LYS A 309 -16.59 18.60 -24.43
N LEU A 310 -16.36 19.74 -25.09
CA LEU A 310 -17.24 20.90 -24.99
C LEU A 310 -18.64 20.56 -25.48
N ILE A 311 -18.80 20.09 -26.71
CA ILE A 311 -20.11 19.77 -27.31
C ILE A 311 -20.86 18.73 -26.47
N LEU A 312 -20.16 17.71 -25.96
CA LEU A 312 -20.76 16.70 -25.11
C LEU A 312 -21.19 17.27 -23.75
N ALA A 313 -20.39 18.16 -23.15
CA ALA A 313 -20.70 18.83 -21.90
C ALA A 313 -21.88 19.80 -22.04
N THR A 314 -21.98 20.54 -23.14
CA THR A 314 -23.10 21.47 -23.44
C THR A 314 -24.24 20.77 -24.22
N GLY A 315 -24.35 19.46 -24.11
CA GLY A 315 -25.36 18.68 -24.81
C GLY A 315 -25.68 17.41 -24.03
N PRO A 316 -25.46 16.21 -24.59
CA PRO A 316 -25.99 14.95 -24.06
C PRO A 316 -25.54 14.61 -22.64
N GLN A 317 -24.38 15.09 -22.17
CA GLN A 317 -23.96 14.83 -20.78
C GLN A 317 -24.76 15.63 -19.75
N THR A 318 -25.21 16.83 -20.12
CA THR A 318 -25.99 17.73 -19.26
C THR A 318 -27.48 17.52 -19.46
N THR A 319 -27.95 17.47 -20.71
CA THR A 319 -29.37 17.35 -21.05
C THR A 319 -29.90 15.92 -20.94
N LYS A 320 -29.01 14.92 -20.98
CA LYS A 320 -29.33 13.47 -21.06
C LYS A 320 -29.98 13.03 -22.37
N ASP A 321 -30.16 13.93 -23.32
CA ASP A 321 -30.73 13.67 -24.64
C ASP A 321 -29.64 13.58 -25.71
N LYS A 322 -29.62 12.48 -26.47
CA LYS A 322 -28.66 12.28 -27.57
C LYS A 322 -28.95 13.22 -28.73
N GLY A 323 -27.89 13.73 -29.36
CA GLY A 323 -27.97 14.63 -30.52
C GLY A 323 -28.51 16.02 -30.21
N TYR A 324 -28.78 16.35 -28.95
CA TYR A 324 -29.26 17.65 -28.53
C TYR A 324 -28.13 18.52 -27.99
N TRP A 325 -28.08 19.76 -28.44
CA TRP A 325 -27.08 20.75 -28.04
C TRP A 325 -27.79 22.01 -27.54
N TYR A 326 -27.31 22.55 -26.42
CA TYR A 326 -27.93 23.67 -25.73
C TYR A 326 -26.88 24.54 -25.06
N ILE A 327 -27.04 25.86 -25.16
CA ILE A 327 -26.19 26.84 -24.50
C ILE A 327 -26.86 27.21 -23.17
N ASP A 328 -26.23 26.84 -22.07
CA ASP A 328 -26.67 27.22 -20.73
C ASP A 328 -26.05 28.57 -20.34
N HIS A 329 -26.85 29.63 -20.29
CA HIS A 329 -26.39 30.97 -19.92
C HIS A 329 -25.96 31.09 -18.45
N GLU A 330 -26.40 30.18 -17.59
CA GLU A 330 -25.99 30.12 -16.19
C GLU A 330 -24.67 29.35 -16.01
N ASP A 331 -24.27 28.55 -17.01
CA ASP A 331 -22.98 27.88 -17.02
C ASP A 331 -21.86 28.91 -17.34
N PRO A 332 -20.96 29.21 -16.39
CA PRO A 332 -19.96 30.27 -16.59
C PRO A 332 -18.97 29.96 -17.73
N VAL A 333 -18.81 28.68 -18.10
CA VAL A 333 -18.00 28.31 -19.27
C VAL A 333 -18.71 28.70 -20.55
N SER A 334 -19.93 28.21 -20.75
CA SER A 334 -20.75 28.50 -21.91
C SER A 334 -20.96 30.01 -22.08
N ARG A 335 -21.26 30.72 -20.99
CA ARG A 335 -21.38 32.18 -21.00
C ARG A 335 -20.07 32.91 -21.28
N GLY A 336 -18.94 32.40 -20.77
CA GLY A 336 -17.62 32.99 -20.96
C GLY A 336 -17.17 32.97 -22.42
N MET A 337 -17.47 31.89 -23.14
CA MET A 337 -17.11 31.74 -24.54
C MET A 337 -18.11 32.31 -25.54
N LEU A 338 -19.36 32.57 -25.14
CA LEU A 338 -20.39 33.13 -26.01
C LEU A 338 -20.09 34.61 -26.35
N VAL A 339 -19.73 34.86 -27.62
CA VAL A 339 -19.38 36.20 -28.12
C VAL A 339 -20.56 36.89 -28.79
N VAL A 340 -21.26 36.17 -29.66
CA VAL A 340 -22.47 36.62 -30.36
C VAL A 340 -23.53 35.54 -30.19
N GLU A 341 -24.78 35.93 -29.97
CA GLU A 341 -25.92 35.01 -29.93
C GLU A 341 -27.06 35.58 -30.79
N GLU A 342 -27.43 34.86 -31.86
CA GLU A 342 -28.51 35.27 -32.78
C GLU A 342 -28.37 36.74 -33.24
N GLY A 343 -27.14 37.17 -33.52
CA GLY A 343 -26.84 38.55 -33.94
C GLY A 343 -26.82 39.60 -32.82
N LYS A 344 -26.81 39.19 -31.55
CA LYS A 344 -26.62 40.09 -30.40
C LYS A 344 -25.23 39.91 -29.82
N LEU A 345 -24.49 41.01 -29.63
CA LEU A 345 -23.20 40.98 -28.96
C LEU A 345 -23.35 40.63 -27.47
N MET A 346 -22.71 39.54 -27.05
CA MET A 346 -22.71 39.01 -25.68
C MET A 346 -21.34 39.16 -24.98
N TRP A 347 -20.30 39.54 -25.71
CA TRP A 347 -18.96 39.80 -25.18
C TRP A 347 -18.79 41.28 -24.77
N PRO A 348 -18.06 41.58 -23.67
CA PRO A 348 -17.43 40.64 -22.74
C PRO A 348 -18.43 40.01 -21.76
N ALA A 349 -18.13 38.78 -21.32
CA ALA A 349 -18.91 38.15 -20.27
C ALA A 349 -18.83 38.98 -18.97
N PRO A 350 -19.92 39.05 -18.18
CA PRO A 350 -19.89 39.68 -16.86
C PRO A 350 -18.76 39.07 -16.05
N VAL A 351 -17.92 39.89 -15.43
CA VAL A 351 -16.89 39.39 -14.52
C VAL A 351 -17.62 38.72 -13.36
N ALA A 352 -17.65 37.39 -13.35
CA ALA A 352 -18.12 36.65 -12.19
C ALA A 352 -17.29 37.16 -10.99
N PRO A 353 -17.91 37.55 -9.87
CA PRO A 353 -17.15 37.91 -8.68
C PRO A 353 -16.18 36.75 -8.42
N PRO A 354 -14.89 37.05 -8.14
CA PRO A 354 -13.92 36.00 -7.90
C PRO A 354 -14.55 35.05 -6.88
N PRO A 355 -14.51 33.72 -7.12
CA PRO A 355 -14.96 32.79 -6.09
C PRO A 355 -14.29 33.25 -4.79
N PRO A 356 -15.05 33.38 -3.69
CA PRO A 356 -14.51 33.92 -2.46
C PRO A 356 -13.19 33.21 -2.23
N ALA A 357 -12.11 33.99 -2.13
CA ALA A 357 -10.79 33.43 -1.86
C ALA A 357 -11.02 32.40 -0.76
N PRO A 358 -10.60 31.13 -0.95
CA PRO A 358 -10.84 30.09 0.06
C PRO A 358 -10.51 30.75 1.38
N PRO A 359 -11.49 30.83 2.31
CA PRO A 359 -11.45 31.77 3.41
C PRO A 359 -10.05 31.73 3.97
N ALA A 360 -9.36 32.87 3.94
CA ALA A 360 -8.00 32.95 4.46
C ALA A 360 -8.04 32.21 5.78
N PRO A 361 -7.31 31.08 5.90
CA PRO A 361 -7.58 30.15 6.96
C PRO A 361 -7.60 30.98 8.24
N SER A 362 -8.67 30.90 9.02
CA SER A 362 -8.78 31.70 10.26
C SER A 362 -7.45 31.60 11.02
N ALA A 363 -7.06 32.55 11.87
CA ALA A 363 -5.79 32.41 12.60
C ALA A 363 -5.64 31.03 13.29
N ALA A 364 -6.77 30.37 13.62
CA ALA A 364 -6.87 28.97 14.03
C ALA A 364 -6.67 27.94 12.89
N GLU A 365 -7.25 28.11 11.71
CA GLU A 365 -7.02 27.25 10.53
C GLU A 365 -5.67 27.51 9.83
N ALA A 366 -5.07 28.70 9.95
CA ALA A 366 -3.73 29.02 9.44
C ALA A 366 -2.67 28.52 10.43
N ALA A 367 -2.98 28.53 11.73
CA ALA A 367 -2.23 27.77 12.72
C ALA A 367 -2.45 26.26 12.58
N ALA A 368 -3.63 25.79 12.14
CA ALA A 368 -3.89 24.37 11.86
C ALA A 368 -3.35 23.92 10.50
N ALA A 369 -3.18 24.83 9.53
CA ALA A 369 -2.56 24.61 8.23
C ALA A 369 -1.05 24.69 8.35
N LYS A 370 -0.48 25.66 9.09
CA LYS A 370 0.94 25.61 9.49
C LYS A 370 1.23 24.41 10.38
N LYS A 371 0.33 24.03 11.30
CA LYS A 371 0.43 22.74 11.98
C LYS A 371 0.24 21.56 11.04
N LYS A 372 -0.58 21.63 9.98
CA LYS A 372 -0.72 20.53 9.00
C LYS A 372 0.44 20.47 8.02
N GLU A 373 1.16 21.56 7.77
CA GLU A 373 2.31 21.66 6.88
C GLU A 373 3.61 21.33 7.65
N GLU A 374 3.72 21.75 8.92
CA GLU A 374 4.66 21.16 9.90
C GLU A 374 4.33 19.68 10.12
N VAL A 375 3.07 19.27 10.28
CA VAL A 375 2.71 17.85 10.47
C VAL A 375 2.79 17.04 9.17
N ALA A 376 2.72 17.65 7.98
CA ALA A 376 2.89 16.94 6.69
C ALA A 376 4.37 16.78 6.31
N THR A 377 5.21 17.78 6.60
CA THR A 377 6.67 17.61 6.56
C THR A 377 7.15 16.64 7.64
N VAL A 378 6.48 16.58 8.80
CA VAL A 378 6.67 15.56 9.86
C VAL A 378 5.89 14.25 9.58
N ALA A 379 5.06 14.16 8.55
CA ALA A 379 4.43 12.89 8.13
C ALA A 379 5.24 12.17 7.05
N ALA A 380 5.99 12.92 6.23
CA ALA A 380 7.08 12.36 5.42
C ALA A 380 8.28 11.96 6.30
N ALA A 381 8.43 12.60 7.46
CA ALA A 381 9.32 12.19 8.53
C ALA A 381 8.52 11.66 9.73
N ALA A 382 7.82 10.54 9.58
CA ALA A 382 7.46 9.72 10.74
C ALA A 382 8.71 9.06 11.35
N GLU A 383 9.77 9.84 11.57
CA GLU A 383 10.69 9.62 12.66
C GLU A 383 10.06 10.27 13.89
N ALA A 384 10.14 9.57 15.01
CA ALA A 384 9.57 9.96 16.30
C ALA A 384 9.72 11.46 16.57
N GLU A 385 8.70 12.09 17.18
CA GLU A 385 8.92 13.36 17.89
C GLU A 385 10.26 13.26 18.64
N PRO A 386 11.13 14.28 18.63
CA PRO A 386 12.42 14.21 19.30
C PRO A 386 12.19 13.96 20.78
N VAL A 387 12.16 12.68 21.17
CA VAL A 387 12.10 12.26 22.56
C VAL A 387 13.41 12.76 23.13
N ASP A 388 13.33 13.62 24.14
CA ASP A 388 14.51 14.07 24.87
C ASP A 388 15.40 12.85 25.15
N PRO A 389 16.64 12.82 24.61
CA PRO A 389 17.51 11.66 24.77
C PRO A 389 17.72 11.28 26.24
N GLN A 390 17.66 12.26 27.16
CA GLN A 390 17.76 12.00 28.59
C GLN A 390 16.50 11.35 29.15
N ALA A 391 15.31 11.79 28.74
CA ALA A 391 14.05 11.17 29.12
C ALA A 391 13.92 9.74 28.55
N ALA A 392 14.32 9.53 27.29
CA ALA A 392 14.36 8.19 26.68
C ALA A 392 15.34 7.27 27.44
N ALA A 393 16.56 7.74 27.70
CA ALA A 393 17.56 7.00 28.45
C ALA A 393 17.12 6.70 29.90
N LEU A 394 16.40 7.61 30.54
CA LEU A 394 15.85 7.39 31.88
C LEU A 394 14.76 6.31 31.88
N VAL A 395 13.87 6.34 30.90
CA VAL A 395 12.80 5.33 30.74
C VAL A 395 13.39 3.95 30.44
N ASP A 396 14.35 3.87 29.51
CA ASP A 396 14.98 2.60 29.15
C ASP A 396 15.92 2.10 30.26
N GLY A 397 16.64 3.00 30.94
CA GLY A 397 17.39 2.70 32.14
C GLY A 397 16.51 2.18 33.27
N ALA A 398 15.33 2.76 33.48
CA ALA A 398 14.36 2.29 34.47
C ALA A 398 13.80 0.90 34.12
N LYS A 399 13.51 0.62 32.85
CA LYS A 399 13.10 -0.72 32.39
C LYS A 399 14.20 -1.76 32.63
N ALA A 400 15.45 -1.42 32.29
CA ALA A 400 16.60 -2.31 32.50
C ALA A 400 16.85 -2.58 34.00
N ALA A 401 16.77 -1.53 34.83
CA ALA A 401 16.90 -1.66 36.28
C ALA A 401 15.79 -2.52 36.89
N LEU A 402 14.54 -2.34 36.44
CA LEU A 402 13.40 -3.15 36.87
C LEU A 402 13.57 -4.62 36.47
N GLY A 403 14.06 -4.89 35.25
CA GLY A 403 14.38 -6.23 34.80
C GLY A 403 15.47 -6.90 35.65
N ALA A 404 16.57 -6.18 35.92
CA ALA A 404 17.64 -6.67 36.78
C ALA A 404 17.17 -6.94 38.21
N LEU A 405 16.33 -6.05 38.77
CA LEU A 405 15.75 -6.22 40.10
C LEU A 405 14.81 -7.42 40.15
N ALA A 406 14.05 -7.69 39.09
CA ALA A 406 13.19 -8.88 39.01
C ALA A 406 14.01 -10.18 39.08
N PHE A 407 15.15 -10.26 38.39
CA PHE A 407 16.05 -11.42 38.50
C PHE A 407 16.64 -11.58 39.91
N VAL A 408 17.03 -10.48 40.56
CA VAL A 408 17.49 -10.52 41.96
C VAL A 408 16.38 -11.00 42.89
N ALA A 409 15.15 -10.52 42.71
CA ALA A 409 13.99 -10.94 43.50
C ALA A 409 13.66 -12.42 43.31
N LEU A 410 13.71 -12.93 42.08
CA LEU A 410 13.54 -14.36 41.76
C LEU A 410 14.65 -15.22 42.38
N GLY A 411 15.89 -14.71 42.37
CA GLY A 411 17.03 -15.36 43.04
C GLY A 411 16.83 -15.47 44.55
N VAL A 412 16.32 -14.42 45.20
CA VAL A 412 15.97 -14.44 46.64
C VAL A 412 14.83 -15.41 46.92
N SER A 413 13.81 -15.46 46.06
CA SER A 413 12.65 -16.35 46.23
C SER A 413 12.93 -17.82 45.91
N SER A 414 14.05 -18.14 45.24
CA SER A 414 14.46 -19.52 44.91
C SER A 414 14.81 -20.38 46.13
N GLN A 415 14.98 -19.75 47.31
CA GLN A 415 15.34 -20.38 48.58
C GLN A 415 16.56 -21.32 48.48
N GLY A 416 17.46 -21.08 47.53
CA GLY A 416 18.69 -21.84 47.35
C GLY A 416 18.55 -23.16 46.58
N SER A 417 17.41 -23.40 45.90
CA SER A 417 17.25 -24.57 45.04
C SER A 417 18.05 -24.43 43.73
N HIS A 418 18.95 -25.38 43.48
CA HIS A 418 19.76 -25.42 42.26
C HIS A 418 18.88 -25.65 41.02
N ASP A 419 17.98 -26.62 41.09
CA ASP A 419 17.08 -27.01 40.00
C ASP A 419 16.20 -25.86 39.51
N PHE A 420 15.66 -25.04 40.42
CA PHE A 420 14.87 -23.86 40.05
C PHE A 420 15.71 -22.81 39.31
N THR A 421 16.97 -22.61 39.74
CA THR A 421 17.88 -21.65 39.12
C THR A 421 18.32 -22.12 37.73
N GLU A 422 18.56 -23.43 37.58
CA GLU A 422 18.87 -24.08 36.32
C GLU A 422 17.70 -23.96 35.32
N MET A 423 16.49 -24.34 35.73
CA MET A 423 15.29 -24.19 34.91
C MET A 423 15.00 -22.73 34.51
N LEU A 424 15.21 -21.77 35.44
CA LEU A 424 15.05 -20.35 35.13
C LEU A 424 16.09 -19.85 34.12
N THR A 425 17.31 -20.38 34.18
CA THR A 425 18.36 -20.08 33.20
C THR A 425 17.98 -20.62 31.82
N ILE A 426 17.53 -21.88 31.74
CA ILE A 426 17.07 -22.53 30.53
C ILE A 426 15.88 -21.77 29.93
N LEU A 427 14.88 -21.42 30.74
CA LEU A 427 13.72 -20.62 30.34
C LEU A 427 14.15 -19.28 29.72
N THR A 428 15.08 -18.59 30.36
CA THR A 428 15.56 -17.27 29.90
C THR A 428 16.25 -17.38 28.53
N LEU A 429 17.15 -18.35 28.37
CA LEU A 429 17.84 -18.59 27.09
C LEU A 429 16.88 -19.07 26.00
N ALA A 430 15.92 -19.93 26.34
CA ALA A 430 14.90 -20.40 25.40
C ALA A 430 13.96 -19.28 24.94
N CYS A 431 13.58 -18.33 25.83
CA CYS A 431 12.82 -17.14 25.45
C CYS A 431 13.58 -16.26 24.44
N LEU A 432 14.90 -16.06 24.63
CA LEU A 432 15.73 -15.30 23.70
C LEU A 432 15.88 -16.00 22.35
N GLY A 433 16.10 -17.32 22.36
CA GLY A 433 16.13 -18.13 21.14
C GLY A 433 14.80 -18.10 20.39
N GLY A 434 13.68 -18.25 21.11
CA GLY A 434 12.34 -18.18 20.54
C GLY A 434 12.02 -16.83 19.93
N TYR A 435 12.41 -15.74 20.61
CA TYR A 435 12.27 -14.38 20.08
C TYR A 435 12.94 -14.24 18.70
N GLN A 436 14.21 -14.65 18.58
CA GLN A 436 14.97 -14.52 17.34
C GLN A 436 14.41 -15.42 16.22
N LEU A 437 13.98 -16.64 16.56
CA LEU A 437 13.43 -17.58 15.59
C LEU A 437 12.11 -17.08 14.98
N VAL A 438 11.24 -16.50 15.80
CA VAL A 438 9.92 -16.04 15.36
C VAL A 438 10.02 -14.78 14.51
N TYR A 439 10.89 -13.83 14.86
CA TYR A 439 11.15 -12.66 14.01
C TYR A 439 11.72 -13.05 12.64
N GLY A 440 12.41 -14.19 12.55
CA GLY A 440 12.93 -14.73 11.31
C GLY A 440 11.88 -15.42 10.41
N VAL A 441 10.65 -15.64 10.88
CA VAL A 441 9.60 -16.31 10.10
C VAL A 441 9.08 -15.40 9.00
N ALA A 442 8.90 -15.96 7.80
CA ALA A 442 8.34 -15.19 6.70
C ALA A 442 6.91 -14.76 7.05
N PRO A 443 6.53 -13.48 6.88
CA PRO A 443 5.18 -13.00 7.25
C PRO A 443 4.02 -13.74 6.56
N ALA A 444 4.26 -14.33 5.39
CA ALA A 444 3.30 -15.18 4.68
C ALA A 444 3.01 -16.51 5.40
N LEU A 445 3.91 -16.94 6.28
CA LEU A 445 3.89 -18.20 7.00
C LEU A 445 3.45 -18.06 8.47
N HIS A 446 2.91 -16.91 8.89
CA HIS A 446 2.39 -16.73 10.25
C HIS A 446 1.23 -17.68 10.60
N SER A 447 0.35 -18.01 9.66
CA SER A 447 -0.73 -18.99 9.92
C SER A 447 -0.20 -20.43 10.07
N PRO A 448 0.68 -20.92 9.15
CA PRO A 448 1.44 -22.13 9.40
C PRO A 448 2.25 -22.12 10.71
N LEU A 449 2.80 -20.97 11.13
CA LEU A 449 3.50 -20.83 12.39
C LEU A 449 2.57 -21.08 13.58
N MET A 450 1.39 -20.47 13.60
CA MET A 450 0.38 -20.74 14.64
C MET A 450 -0.01 -22.23 14.68
N SER A 451 -0.11 -22.87 13.53
CA SER A 451 -0.45 -24.29 13.44
C SER A 451 0.69 -25.20 13.90
N VAL A 452 1.95 -24.91 13.56
CA VAL A 452 3.10 -25.72 13.97
C VAL A 452 3.39 -25.56 15.46
N THR A 453 3.26 -24.34 16.02
CA THR A 453 3.41 -24.13 17.47
C THR A 453 2.32 -24.86 18.24
N ASN A 454 1.08 -24.87 17.73
CA ASN A 454 0.01 -25.67 18.30
C ASN A 454 0.33 -27.17 18.27
N ALA A 455 0.85 -27.69 17.15
CA ALA A 455 1.20 -29.11 17.05
C ALA A 455 2.29 -29.49 18.06
N ILE A 456 3.30 -28.63 18.21
CA ILE A 456 4.41 -28.82 19.16
C ILE A 456 3.93 -28.68 20.61
N SER A 457 3.01 -27.77 20.95
CA SER A 457 2.45 -27.68 22.33
C SER A 457 1.65 -28.91 22.74
N GLY A 458 1.36 -29.82 21.81
CA GLY A 458 0.96 -31.19 22.12
C GLY A 458 1.96 -31.96 22.99
N MET A 459 3.17 -31.44 23.22
CA MET A 459 4.12 -32.00 24.20
C MET A 459 3.64 -31.98 25.65
N THR A 460 2.51 -31.34 25.97
CA THR A 460 1.73 -31.63 27.21
C THR A 460 1.47 -33.14 27.41
N ALA A 461 1.58 -33.95 26.35
CA ALA A 461 1.61 -35.41 26.46
C ALA A 461 2.71 -35.92 27.42
N VAL A 462 3.87 -35.25 27.51
CA VAL A 462 4.96 -35.64 28.41
C VAL A 462 4.52 -35.55 29.87
N GLY A 463 3.82 -34.49 30.29
CA GLY A 463 3.30 -34.44 31.66
C GLY A 463 2.21 -35.48 31.91
N GLY A 464 1.34 -35.72 30.92
CA GLY A 464 0.38 -36.82 30.98
C GLY A 464 1.04 -38.19 31.17
N MET A 465 2.16 -38.46 30.47
CA MET A 465 2.93 -39.72 30.56
C MET A 465 3.54 -39.92 31.95
N VAL A 466 4.17 -38.89 32.51
CA VAL A 466 4.83 -38.95 33.82
C VAL A 466 3.82 -39.16 34.95
N LEU A 467 2.57 -38.72 34.77
CA LEU A 467 1.49 -38.87 35.75
C LEU A 467 0.64 -40.15 35.56
N LEU A 468 0.99 -41.02 34.62
CA LEU A 468 0.38 -42.35 34.53
C LEU A 468 0.81 -43.24 35.70
N GLY A 469 -0.06 -44.15 36.09
CA GLY A 469 0.22 -45.12 37.14
C GLY A 469 -0.90 -46.13 37.30
N GLY A 470 -0.73 -47.06 38.25
CA GLY A 470 -1.60 -48.22 38.41
C GLY A 470 -1.13 -49.37 37.53
N GLY A 471 -1.96 -49.78 36.57
CA GLY A 471 -1.63 -50.84 35.61
C GLY A 471 -2.18 -50.50 34.22
N LEU A 472 -2.99 -51.40 33.65
CA LEU A 472 -3.63 -51.14 32.34
C LEU A 472 -4.69 -50.03 32.40
N PHE A 473 -5.26 -49.80 33.60
CA PHE A 473 -6.27 -48.78 33.87
C PHE A 473 -5.81 -47.92 35.06
N PRO A 474 -6.21 -46.64 35.10
CA PRO A 474 -5.90 -45.77 36.23
C PRO A 474 -6.68 -46.22 37.48
N GLU A 475 -6.04 -46.14 38.64
CA GLU A 475 -6.60 -46.56 39.93
C GLU A 475 -7.12 -45.39 40.77
N ASN A 476 -6.66 -44.17 40.48
CA ASN A 476 -7.09 -42.96 41.17
C ASN A 476 -7.41 -41.80 40.21
N ALA A 477 -8.02 -40.75 40.77
CA ALA A 477 -8.45 -39.58 40.00
C ALA A 477 -7.30 -38.81 39.35
N GLY A 478 -6.11 -38.75 39.98
CA GLY A 478 -4.92 -38.14 39.40
C GLY A 478 -4.47 -38.90 38.15
N GLN A 479 -4.26 -40.22 38.26
CA GLN A 479 -3.90 -41.08 37.13
C GLN A 479 -4.92 -41.02 35.99
N ALA A 480 -6.22 -40.89 36.30
CA ALA A 480 -7.26 -40.71 35.29
C ALA A 480 -7.16 -39.36 34.57
N LEU A 481 -6.81 -38.29 35.28
CA LEU A 481 -6.56 -36.96 34.71
C LEU A 481 -5.27 -36.95 33.87
N GLY A 482 -4.20 -37.60 34.31
CA GLY A 482 -2.98 -37.80 33.51
C GLY A 482 -3.25 -38.59 32.22
N ALA A 483 -4.04 -39.66 32.30
CA ALA A 483 -4.49 -40.42 31.13
C ALA A 483 -5.34 -39.58 30.16
N ALA A 484 -6.22 -38.73 30.67
CA ALA A 484 -7.01 -37.80 29.86
C ALA A 484 -6.14 -36.74 29.18
N ALA A 485 -5.15 -36.18 29.89
CA ALA A 485 -4.18 -35.25 29.34
C ALA A 485 -3.41 -35.89 28.19
N LEU A 486 -2.84 -37.09 28.38
CA LEU A 486 -2.13 -37.82 27.34
C LEU A 486 -2.98 -38.07 26.08
N LEU A 487 -4.23 -38.51 26.27
CA LEU A 487 -5.16 -38.77 25.17
C LEU A 487 -5.41 -37.50 24.34
N VAL A 488 -5.74 -36.40 25.01
CA VAL A 488 -6.08 -35.11 24.37
C VAL A 488 -4.86 -34.49 23.70
N SER A 489 -3.68 -34.55 24.34
CA SER A 489 -2.42 -34.11 23.75
C SER A 489 -2.05 -34.92 22.51
N SER A 490 -2.32 -36.22 22.49
CA SER A 490 -2.10 -37.09 21.32
C SER A 490 -3.01 -36.72 20.14
N VAL A 491 -4.25 -36.32 20.40
CA VAL A 491 -5.15 -35.74 19.37
C VAL A 491 -4.54 -34.48 18.78
N ASN A 492 -4.01 -33.60 19.64
CA ASN A 492 -3.42 -32.34 19.22
C ASN A 492 -2.13 -32.52 18.39
N ILE A 493 -1.23 -33.42 18.79
CA ILE A 493 0.02 -33.69 18.05
C ILE A 493 -0.30 -34.11 16.62
N VAL A 494 -1.09 -35.18 16.45
CA VAL A 494 -1.35 -35.75 15.12
C VAL A 494 -2.24 -34.83 14.29
N GLY A 495 -3.27 -34.24 14.90
CA GLY A 495 -4.16 -33.30 14.23
C GLY A 495 -3.42 -32.04 13.77
N GLY A 496 -2.62 -31.44 14.66
CA GLY A 496 -1.87 -30.21 14.43
C GLY A 496 -0.83 -30.35 13.32
N PHE A 497 0.01 -31.39 13.33
CA PHE A 497 1.01 -31.57 12.26
C PHE A 497 0.37 -31.87 10.91
N ARG A 498 -0.78 -32.55 10.89
CA ARG A 498 -1.54 -32.79 9.65
C ARG A 498 -2.16 -31.52 9.09
N VAL A 499 -2.75 -30.67 9.93
CA VAL A 499 -3.27 -29.35 9.54
C VAL A 499 -2.15 -28.46 9.03
N THR A 500 -1.01 -28.44 9.71
CA THR A 500 0.17 -27.67 9.31
C THR A 500 0.67 -28.11 7.95
N LYS A 501 0.79 -29.42 7.70
CA LYS A 501 1.15 -29.95 6.37
C LYS A 501 0.17 -29.48 5.29
N LYS A 502 -1.13 -29.59 5.53
CA LYS A 502 -2.17 -29.10 4.59
C LYS A 502 -1.99 -27.61 4.28
N MET A 503 -1.73 -26.77 5.29
CA MET A 503 -1.47 -25.33 5.08
C MET A 503 -0.24 -25.09 4.20
N LEU A 504 0.86 -25.81 4.45
CA LEU A 504 2.12 -25.63 3.75
C LEU A 504 2.09 -26.15 2.30
N ASP A 505 1.27 -27.17 2.04
CA ASP A 505 1.09 -27.72 0.70
C ASP A 505 0.33 -26.77 -0.24
N LEU A 506 -0.49 -25.85 0.30
CA LEU A 506 -1.18 -24.81 -0.49
C LEU A 506 -0.23 -23.81 -1.14
N PHE A 507 1.01 -23.74 -0.66
CA PHE A 507 2.04 -22.89 -1.23
C PHE A 507 2.96 -23.62 -2.23
N LYS A 508 2.74 -24.92 -2.48
CA LYS A 508 3.48 -25.69 -3.48
C LYS A 508 3.03 -25.31 -4.88
N ARG A 509 3.97 -25.00 -5.78
CA ARG A 509 3.65 -24.54 -7.13
C ARG A 509 3.60 -25.70 -8.12
N PRO A 510 2.78 -25.60 -9.19
CA PRO A 510 2.89 -26.48 -10.35
C PRO A 510 4.27 -26.28 -11.01
N GLY A 511 5.17 -27.26 -10.85
CA GLY A 511 6.54 -27.22 -11.38
C GLY A 511 7.66 -27.14 -10.32
N ASP A 512 7.34 -27.06 -9.03
CA ASP A 512 8.36 -27.26 -7.98
C ASP A 512 8.90 -28.70 -8.02
N PRO A 513 10.22 -28.92 -7.77
CA PRO A 513 10.80 -30.27 -7.68
C PRO A 513 10.09 -31.15 -6.65
N GLU A 514 10.17 -32.47 -6.82
CA GLU A 514 9.69 -33.41 -5.80
C GLU A 514 10.55 -33.31 -4.53
N GLU A 515 9.88 -33.13 -3.39
CA GLU A 515 10.52 -33.03 -2.07
C GLU A 515 10.26 -34.31 -1.28
N ASN A 516 11.32 -35.03 -0.91
CA ASN A 516 11.25 -36.27 -0.13
C ASN A 516 11.58 -36.05 1.36
N ASN A 517 11.11 -34.93 1.93
CA ASN A 517 11.47 -34.50 3.30
C ASN A 517 11.13 -35.55 4.37
N GLU A 518 10.04 -36.30 4.19
CA GLU A 518 9.63 -37.38 5.11
C GLU A 518 10.67 -38.48 5.21
N ILE A 519 11.32 -38.85 4.08
CA ILE A 519 12.37 -39.87 4.06
C ILE A 519 13.66 -39.29 4.64
N THR A 520 14.03 -38.06 4.23
CA THR A 520 15.26 -37.39 4.62
C THR A 520 15.38 -37.20 6.13
N ILE A 521 14.27 -36.93 6.84
CA ILE A 521 14.25 -36.78 8.31
C ILE A 521 13.77 -38.05 9.01
N GLY A 522 12.79 -38.76 8.45
CA GLY A 522 12.21 -39.94 9.06
C GLY A 522 13.25 -41.05 9.28
N LEU A 523 14.17 -41.25 8.32
CA LEU A 523 15.23 -42.26 8.46
C LEU A 523 16.21 -41.92 9.60
N PRO A 524 16.83 -40.72 9.68
CA PRO A 524 17.66 -40.33 10.82
C PRO A 524 16.93 -40.42 12.17
N VAL A 525 15.67 -39.99 12.25
CA VAL A 525 14.88 -40.08 13.49
C VAL A 525 14.65 -41.54 13.88
N ALA A 526 14.27 -42.41 12.94
CA ALA A 526 14.09 -43.83 13.21
C ALA A 526 15.38 -44.52 13.67
N VAL A 527 16.52 -44.18 13.05
CA VAL A 527 17.84 -44.65 13.48
C VAL A 527 18.17 -44.15 14.89
N GLY A 528 17.91 -42.87 15.17
CA GLY A 528 18.09 -42.27 16.49
C GLY A 528 17.25 -42.94 17.57
N LEU A 529 15.98 -43.24 17.28
CA LEU A 529 15.10 -44.00 18.18
C LEU A 529 15.61 -45.42 18.45
N GLY A 530 16.12 -46.11 17.43
CA GLY A 530 16.75 -47.41 17.59
C GLY A 530 18.02 -47.36 18.45
N ALA A 531 18.85 -46.33 18.25
CA ALA A 531 20.04 -46.10 19.05
C ALA A 531 19.71 -45.74 20.51
N LEU A 532 18.69 -44.91 20.73
CA LEU A 532 18.17 -44.60 22.06
C LEU A 532 17.71 -45.87 22.76
N ALA A 533 16.79 -46.63 22.15
CA ALA A 533 16.29 -47.88 22.71
C ALA A 533 17.40 -48.90 23.03
N ALA A 534 18.36 -49.08 22.11
CA ALA A 534 19.51 -49.95 22.35
C ALA A 534 20.36 -49.45 23.53
N GLY A 535 20.64 -48.15 23.58
CA GLY A 535 21.41 -47.54 24.65
C GLY A 535 20.75 -47.65 26.03
N GLU A 536 19.43 -47.46 26.12
CA GLU A 536 18.69 -47.64 27.38
C GLU A 536 18.76 -49.11 27.84
N THR A 537 18.64 -50.09 26.93
CA THR A 537 18.81 -51.51 27.28
C THR A 537 20.25 -51.88 27.68
N MET A 538 21.23 -51.08 27.28
CA MET A 538 22.64 -51.23 27.67
C MET A 538 22.98 -50.48 28.98
N GLY A 539 22.01 -49.78 29.58
CA GLY A 539 22.15 -49.09 30.86
C GLY A 539 22.66 -47.65 30.78
N TYR A 540 22.61 -47.01 29.60
CA TYR A 540 23.02 -45.61 29.43
C TYR A 540 21.88 -44.62 29.67
N SER A 541 21.50 -44.43 30.94
CA SER A 541 20.33 -43.63 31.35
C SER A 541 20.37 -42.14 30.95
N GLU A 542 21.56 -41.57 30.70
CA GLU A 542 21.70 -40.18 30.27
C GLU A 542 21.25 -39.94 28.82
N LEU A 543 21.08 -40.98 28.02
CA LEU A 543 20.68 -40.85 26.62
C LEU A 543 19.30 -40.20 26.48
N SER A 544 18.39 -40.46 27.41
CA SER A 544 17.09 -39.81 27.47
C SER A 544 17.20 -38.29 27.63
N ASN A 545 18.11 -37.78 28.47
CA ASN A 545 18.31 -36.34 28.65
C ASN A 545 18.86 -35.69 27.37
N PHE A 546 19.83 -36.33 26.71
CA PHE A 546 20.36 -35.86 25.43
C PHE A 546 19.33 -35.95 24.29
N ALA A 547 18.46 -36.98 24.30
CA ALA A 547 17.36 -37.09 23.35
C ALA A 547 16.31 -35.98 23.57
N GLY A 548 16.04 -35.61 24.83
CA GLY A 548 15.23 -34.45 25.18
C GLY A 548 15.84 -33.14 24.66
N LEU A 549 17.13 -32.93 24.82
CA LEU A 549 17.81 -31.75 24.26
C LEU A 549 17.73 -31.73 22.71
N ALA A 550 17.97 -32.86 22.05
CA ALA A 550 17.86 -32.99 20.61
C ALA A 550 16.42 -32.72 20.13
N SER A 551 15.41 -33.19 20.86
CA SER A 551 14.00 -32.88 20.64
C SER A 551 13.74 -31.37 20.67
N ALA A 552 14.21 -30.67 21.70
CA ALA A 552 14.06 -29.22 21.83
C ALA A 552 14.71 -28.46 20.67
N VAL A 553 15.91 -28.86 20.25
CA VAL A 553 16.60 -28.29 19.07
C VAL A 553 15.82 -28.51 17.79
N MET A 554 15.28 -29.71 17.56
CA MET A 554 14.46 -29.99 16.38
C MET A 554 13.15 -29.19 16.38
N CYS A 555 12.52 -28.99 17.55
CA CYS A 555 11.34 -28.13 17.71
C CYS A 555 11.67 -26.65 17.42
N MET A 556 12.83 -26.16 17.86
CA MET A 556 13.32 -24.81 17.50
C MET A 556 13.57 -24.68 15.99
N GLN A 557 14.22 -25.67 15.38
CA GLN A 557 14.46 -25.68 13.93
C GLN A 557 13.18 -25.84 13.11
N SER A 558 12.14 -26.48 13.66
CA SER A 558 10.82 -26.52 13.03
C SER A 558 10.29 -25.11 12.75
N ILE A 559 10.33 -24.24 13.77
CA ILE A 559 9.95 -22.83 13.62
C ILE A 559 10.92 -22.07 12.72
N GLY A 560 12.24 -22.24 12.92
CA GLY A 560 13.25 -21.63 12.06
C GLY A 560 13.11 -22.01 10.58
N GLY A 561 12.58 -23.21 10.29
CA GLY A 561 12.26 -23.67 8.95
C GLY A 561 11.16 -22.86 8.25
N LEU A 562 10.32 -22.14 9.00
CA LEU A 562 9.30 -21.24 8.44
C LEU A 562 9.87 -19.86 8.04
N SER A 563 11.19 -19.66 8.11
CA SER A 563 11.85 -18.44 7.59
C SER A 563 11.74 -18.27 6.07
N SER A 564 11.49 -19.36 5.34
CA SER A 564 11.25 -19.33 3.91
C SER A 564 10.27 -20.41 3.47
N GLN A 565 9.55 -20.15 2.38
CA GLN A 565 8.63 -21.12 1.79
C GLN A 565 9.32 -22.43 1.37
N SER A 566 10.56 -22.35 0.88
CA SER A 566 11.36 -23.51 0.47
C SER A 566 11.73 -24.43 1.64
N THR A 567 11.88 -23.87 2.84
CA THR A 567 12.26 -24.62 4.04
C THR A 567 11.07 -24.99 4.92
N ALA A 568 9.89 -24.40 4.70
CA ALA A 568 8.75 -24.52 5.61
C ALA A 568 8.25 -25.96 5.77
N ARG A 569 8.16 -26.73 4.67
CA ARG A 569 7.76 -28.15 4.71
C ARG A 569 8.78 -29.01 5.43
N PHE A 570 10.07 -28.72 5.24
CA PHE A 570 11.14 -29.39 5.98
C PHE A 570 11.06 -29.08 7.47
N GLY A 571 10.78 -27.82 7.85
CA GLY A 571 10.52 -27.40 9.23
C GLY A 571 9.40 -28.21 9.88
N ASN A 572 8.26 -28.39 9.21
CA ASN A 572 7.16 -29.19 9.74
C ASN A 572 7.57 -30.65 10.02
N VAL A 573 8.37 -31.28 9.16
CA VAL A 573 8.85 -32.65 9.38
C VAL A 573 9.88 -32.72 10.51
N LEU A 574 10.74 -31.70 10.66
CA LEU A 574 11.62 -31.57 11.82
C LEU A 574 10.82 -31.47 13.13
N GLY A 575 9.71 -30.73 13.13
CA GLY A 575 8.80 -30.66 14.28
C GLY A 575 8.22 -32.02 14.66
N VAL A 576 7.78 -32.82 13.68
CA VAL A 576 7.32 -34.20 13.91
C VAL A 576 8.42 -35.04 14.53
N GLY A 577 9.64 -34.96 13.98
CA GLY A 577 10.81 -35.66 14.52
C GLY A 577 11.15 -35.23 15.94
N GLY A 578 11.11 -33.93 16.23
CA GLY A 578 11.37 -33.36 17.55
C GLY A 578 10.38 -33.89 18.59
N VAL A 579 9.08 -33.77 18.35
CA VAL A 579 8.05 -34.29 19.26
C VAL A 579 8.18 -35.81 19.45
N THR A 580 8.45 -36.56 18.37
CA THR A 580 8.63 -38.02 18.44
C THR A 580 9.81 -38.39 19.35
N LEU A 581 10.94 -37.71 19.19
CA LEU A 581 12.14 -37.94 20.01
C LEU A 581 11.93 -37.53 21.47
N GLY A 582 11.18 -36.45 21.71
CA GLY A 582 10.84 -35.98 23.06
C GLY A 582 9.96 -36.97 23.82
N LEU A 583 8.95 -37.53 23.15
CA LEU A 583 8.12 -38.59 23.72
C LEU A 583 8.95 -39.85 24.00
N ALA A 584 9.84 -40.24 23.08
CA ALA A 584 10.70 -41.40 23.28
C ALA A 584 11.71 -41.21 24.43
N ALA A 585 12.24 -40.00 24.61
CA ALA A 585 13.07 -39.64 25.75
C ALA A 585 12.31 -39.84 27.08
N THR A 586 11.06 -39.38 27.15
CA THR A 586 10.22 -39.60 28.34
C THR A 586 9.97 -41.09 28.60
N VAL A 587 9.77 -41.90 27.56
CA VAL A 587 9.66 -43.37 27.69
C VAL A 587 10.93 -43.97 28.30
N GLY A 588 12.12 -43.52 27.87
CA GLY A 588 13.40 -43.96 28.44
C GLY A 588 13.56 -43.57 29.92
N LEU A 589 13.20 -42.33 30.29
CA LEU A 589 13.17 -41.90 31.68
C LEU A 589 12.24 -42.76 32.53
N MET A 590 11.03 -43.06 32.04
CA MET A 590 10.07 -43.93 32.72
C MET A 590 10.56 -45.37 32.85
N TYR A 591 11.28 -45.88 31.84
CA TYR A 591 11.88 -47.21 31.87
C TYR A 591 12.91 -47.31 32.99
N HIS A 592 13.80 -46.31 33.12
CA HIS A 592 14.78 -46.25 34.19
C HIS A 592 14.18 -45.97 35.57
N ALA A 593 13.03 -45.30 35.62
CA ALA A 593 12.25 -45.11 36.85
C ALA A 593 11.54 -46.41 37.31
N GLY A 594 11.61 -47.51 36.55
CA GLY A 594 11.03 -48.80 36.93
C GLY A 594 9.51 -48.88 36.76
N VAL A 595 8.94 -48.09 35.84
CA VAL A 595 7.50 -48.11 35.56
C VAL A 595 7.07 -49.49 35.03
N PRO A 596 5.92 -50.07 35.50
CA PRO A 596 5.47 -51.38 35.06
C PRO A 596 5.13 -51.46 33.55
N PRO A 597 5.34 -52.62 32.88
CA PRO A 597 4.98 -52.83 31.47
C PRO A 597 3.51 -52.52 31.13
N GLU A 598 2.61 -52.71 32.08
CA GLU A 598 1.17 -52.46 31.92
C GLU A 598 0.87 -50.98 31.69
N VAL A 599 1.64 -50.09 32.31
CA VAL A 599 1.50 -48.63 32.14
C VAL A 599 2.01 -48.20 30.76
N PHE A 600 3.06 -48.84 30.23
CA PHE A 600 3.49 -48.61 28.84
C PHE A 600 2.41 -49.07 27.83
N ALA A 601 1.69 -50.16 28.12
CA ALA A 601 0.57 -50.60 27.30
C ALA A 601 -0.61 -49.62 27.37
N GLN A 602 -0.93 -49.10 28.55
CA GLN A 602 -1.91 -48.04 28.75
C GLN A 602 -1.55 -46.79 27.94
N MET A 603 -0.30 -46.34 28.03
CA MET A 603 0.23 -45.19 27.29
C MET A 603 0.10 -45.38 25.78
N ALA A 604 0.55 -46.53 25.25
CA ALA A 604 0.47 -46.84 23.83
C ALA A 604 -0.99 -46.87 23.32
N ALA A 605 -1.92 -47.42 24.12
CA ALA A 605 -3.34 -47.43 23.79
C ALA A 605 -3.93 -46.01 23.71
N LEU A 606 -3.66 -45.16 24.71
CA LEU A 606 -4.15 -43.78 24.76
C LEU A 606 -3.60 -42.95 23.59
N MET A 607 -2.29 -43.05 23.33
CA MET A 607 -1.65 -42.36 22.21
C MET A 607 -2.17 -42.86 20.86
N GLY A 608 -2.40 -44.17 20.71
CA GLY A 608 -2.98 -44.75 19.51
C GLY A 608 -4.40 -44.25 19.23
N VAL A 609 -5.27 -44.26 20.24
CA VAL A 609 -6.65 -43.76 20.12
C VAL A 609 -6.66 -42.26 19.83
N GLY A 610 -5.88 -41.47 20.58
CA GLY A 610 -5.78 -40.02 20.37
C GLY A 610 -5.22 -39.68 19.00
N GLY A 611 -4.19 -40.38 18.55
CA GLY A 611 -3.60 -40.19 17.22
C GLY A 611 -4.57 -40.50 16.09
N VAL A 612 -5.33 -41.60 16.18
CA VAL A 612 -6.37 -41.93 15.18
C VAL A 612 -7.46 -40.87 15.15
N ALA A 613 -7.92 -40.41 16.32
CA ALA A 613 -8.91 -39.35 16.41
C ALA A 613 -8.40 -38.03 15.81
N GLY A 614 -7.18 -37.59 16.16
CA GLY A 614 -6.54 -36.40 15.59
C GLY A 614 -6.38 -36.49 14.08
N TYR A 615 -5.92 -37.64 13.58
CA TYR A 615 -5.79 -37.89 12.14
C TYR A 615 -7.14 -37.79 11.42
N ALA A 616 -8.20 -38.38 11.98
CA ALA A 616 -9.54 -38.38 11.41
C ALA A 616 -10.17 -36.97 11.39
N VAL A 617 -10.04 -36.21 12.48
CA VAL A 617 -10.53 -34.84 12.58
C VAL A 617 -9.81 -33.94 11.57
N ALA A 618 -8.48 -33.92 11.58
CA ALA A 618 -7.70 -33.09 10.66
C ALA A 618 -7.90 -33.49 9.18
N GLY A 619 -8.25 -34.75 8.90
CA GLY A 619 -8.58 -35.23 7.56
C GLY A 619 -9.80 -34.52 6.95
N LYS A 620 -10.83 -34.24 7.77
CA LYS A 620 -12.11 -33.67 7.33
C LYS A 620 -12.13 -32.15 7.19
N VAL A 621 -11.12 -31.46 7.74
CA VAL A 621 -11.04 -30.00 7.74
C VAL A 621 -10.61 -29.48 6.36
N GLY A 622 -11.41 -28.56 5.81
CA GLY A 622 -11.13 -27.85 4.57
C GLY A 622 -10.18 -26.65 4.75
N PRO A 623 -9.54 -26.14 3.68
CA PRO A 623 -8.60 -25.02 3.74
C PRO A 623 -9.16 -23.74 4.39
N THR A 624 -10.45 -23.48 4.20
CA THR A 624 -11.16 -22.31 4.74
C THR A 624 -11.47 -22.43 6.23
N GLU A 625 -11.40 -23.64 6.79
CA GLU A 625 -11.74 -23.96 8.18
C GLU A 625 -10.49 -24.14 9.05
N LEU A 626 -9.30 -23.91 8.49
CA LEU A 626 -8.05 -24.16 9.19
C LEU A 626 -7.85 -23.23 10.42
N PRO A 627 -8.15 -21.92 10.39
CA PRO A 627 -7.96 -21.06 11.56
C PRO A 627 -8.84 -21.42 12.77
N GLN A 628 -10.11 -21.74 12.52
CA GLN A 628 -11.02 -22.20 13.57
C GLN A 628 -10.60 -23.57 14.12
N THR A 629 -10.12 -24.47 13.26
CA THR A 629 -9.59 -25.76 13.70
C THR A 629 -8.35 -25.61 14.58
N VAL A 630 -7.45 -24.67 14.26
CA VAL A 630 -6.30 -24.34 15.12
C VAL A 630 -6.76 -23.83 16.49
N ALA A 631 -7.78 -22.97 16.55
CA ALA A 631 -8.36 -22.54 17.83
C ALA A 631 -8.95 -23.72 18.62
N ALA A 632 -9.65 -24.65 17.95
CA ALA A 632 -10.16 -25.85 18.63
C ALA A 632 -9.03 -26.71 19.20
N PHE A 633 -7.93 -26.88 18.46
CA PHE A 633 -6.78 -27.64 18.94
C PHE A 633 -6.02 -26.97 20.08
N HIS A 634 -5.88 -25.63 20.10
CA HIS A 634 -5.33 -24.92 21.26
C HIS A 634 -6.12 -25.17 22.54
N SER A 635 -7.44 -25.36 22.43
CA SER A 635 -8.26 -25.66 23.61
C SER A 635 -7.90 -26.99 24.26
N LEU A 636 -7.46 -27.96 23.45
CA LEU A 636 -7.00 -29.28 23.91
C LEU A 636 -5.72 -29.16 24.73
N VAL A 637 -4.79 -28.30 24.31
CA VAL A 637 -3.53 -28.05 25.02
C VAL A 637 -3.81 -27.43 26.39
N GLY A 638 -4.67 -26.41 26.43
CA GLY A 638 -5.08 -25.79 27.70
C GLY A 638 -5.74 -26.79 28.65
N ALA A 639 -6.63 -27.64 28.12
CA ALA A 639 -7.29 -28.68 28.90
C ALA A 639 -6.31 -29.73 29.44
N ALA A 640 -5.34 -30.16 28.62
CA ALA A 640 -4.30 -31.11 29.03
C ALA A 640 -3.39 -30.52 30.12
N ALA A 641 -2.95 -29.26 29.99
CA ALA A 641 -2.14 -28.58 31.00
C ALA A 641 -2.90 -28.43 32.33
N THR A 642 -4.20 -28.06 32.29
CA THR A 642 -5.04 -28.00 33.49
C THR A 642 -5.23 -29.38 34.13
N ALA A 643 -5.48 -30.42 33.33
CA ALA A 643 -5.62 -31.79 33.84
C ALA A 643 -4.33 -32.30 34.49
N THR A 644 -3.17 -32.01 33.90
CA THR A 644 -1.84 -32.36 34.42
C THR A 644 -1.57 -31.65 35.76
N ALA A 645 -1.85 -30.35 35.84
CA ALA A 645 -1.69 -29.57 37.07
C ALA A 645 -2.60 -30.06 38.21
N ILE A 646 -3.88 -30.34 37.92
CA ILE A 646 -4.81 -30.88 38.93
C ILE A 646 -4.41 -32.30 39.33
N SER A 647 -3.95 -33.12 38.38
CA SER A 647 -3.45 -34.47 38.65
C SER A 647 -2.28 -34.42 39.64
N GLU A 648 -1.31 -33.54 39.41
CA GLU A 648 -0.16 -33.39 40.31
C GLU A 648 -0.57 -32.85 41.69
N LEU A 649 -1.49 -31.88 41.75
CA LEU A 649 -2.00 -31.37 43.02
C LEU A 649 -2.69 -32.45 43.86
N VAL A 650 -3.43 -33.35 43.22
CA VAL A 650 -4.19 -34.43 43.88
C VAL A 650 -3.29 -35.63 44.19
N GLY A 651 -2.35 -35.96 43.31
CA GLY A 651 -1.46 -37.12 43.44
C GLY A 651 -0.29 -36.87 44.38
N HIS A 652 0.33 -35.68 44.30
CA HIS A 652 1.53 -35.31 45.05
C HIS A 652 1.44 -33.86 45.54
N PRO A 653 0.57 -33.55 46.53
CA PRO A 653 0.39 -32.17 46.99
C PRO A 653 1.70 -31.62 47.58
N PRO A 654 2.36 -30.63 46.94
CA PRO A 654 3.66 -30.16 47.42
C PRO A 654 3.49 -29.33 48.70
N GLU A 655 4.43 -29.41 49.64
CA GLU A 655 4.39 -28.59 50.86
C GLU A 655 4.95 -27.18 50.63
N ALA A 656 5.93 -27.05 49.73
CA ALA A 656 6.61 -25.79 49.44
C ALA A 656 5.76 -24.84 48.60
N LEU A 657 5.70 -23.56 49.00
CA LEU A 657 4.93 -22.51 48.30
C LEU A 657 5.34 -22.36 46.83
N GLY A 658 6.64 -22.52 46.51
CA GLY A 658 7.16 -22.41 45.14
C GLY A 658 6.59 -23.47 44.19
N ALA A 659 6.55 -24.74 44.64
CA ALA A 659 5.98 -25.84 43.86
C ALA A 659 4.45 -25.76 43.76
N LYS A 660 3.76 -25.26 44.80
CA LYS A 660 2.32 -24.94 44.70
C LYS A 660 2.05 -23.85 43.66
N LEU A 661 2.90 -22.83 43.60
CA LEU A 661 2.73 -21.70 42.68
C LEU A 661 2.82 -22.12 41.22
N THR A 662 3.76 -23.00 40.85
CA THR A 662 3.92 -23.49 39.47
C THR A 662 2.73 -24.34 39.04
N ILE A 663 2.21 -25.19 39.91
CA ILE A 663 0.97 -25.95 39.69
C ILE A 663 -0.22 -25.02 39.46
N TYR A 664 -0.40 -23.99 40.32
CA TYR A 664 -1.49 -23.04 40.16
C TYR A 664 -1.38 -22.22 38.87
N LEU A 665 -0.17 -21.81 38.50
CA LEU A 665 0.08 -21.11 37.24
C LEU A 665 -0.27 -21.99 36.04
N ALA A 666 0.16 -23.26 36.03
CA ALA A 666 -0.18 -24.21 34.97
C ALA A 666 -1.70 -24.41 34.86
N ALA A 667 -2.39 -24.59 36.00
CA ALA A 667 -3.84 -24.78 36.04
C ALA A 667 -4.60 -23.56 35.50
N VAL A 668 -4.27 -22.36 35.98
CA VAL A 668 -4.96 -21.11 35.61
C VAL A 668 -4.70 -20.74 34.14
N ILE A 669 -3.43 -20.77 33.71
CA ILE A 669 -3.09 -20.43 32.31
C ILE A 669 -3.70 -21.47 31.36
N GLY A 670 -3.69 -22.76 31.72
CA GLY A 670 -4.36 -23.82 30.98
C GLY A 670 -5.87 -23.58 30.86
N ALA A 671 -6.53 -23.20 31.95
CA ALA A 671 -7.98 -22.96 31.98
C ALA A 671 -8.38 -21.74 31.12
N ILE A 672 -7.60 -20.65 31.19
CA ILE A 672 -7.77 -19.48 30.32
C ILE A 672 -7.62 -19.88 28.85
N THR A 673 -6.58 -20.67 28.54
CA THR A 673 -6.29 -21.13 27.19
C THR A 673 -7.41 -22.00 26.64
N ALA A 674 -7.89 -22.98 27.42
CA ALA A 674 -8.97 -23.88 27.04
C ALA A 674 -10.26 -23.11 26.74
N THR A 675 -10.70 -22.29 27.69
CA THR A 675 -11.98 -21.57 27.61
C THR A 675 -11.99 -20.45 26.58
N GLY A 676 -10.90 -19.69 26.50
CA GLY A 676 -10.71 -18.66 25.48
C GLY A 676 -10.70 -19.24 24.07
N SER A 677 -10.04 -20.39 23.89
CA SER A 677 -9.90 -21.02 22.58
C SER A 677 -11.21 -21.64 22.11
N VAL A 678 -12.00 -22.23 23.01
CA VAL A 678 -13.39 -22.66 22.72
C VAL A 678 -14.26 -21.47 22.32
N THR A 679 -14.12 -20.34 23.03
CA THR A 679 -14.88 -19.12 22.72
C THR A 679 -14.50 -18.56 21.34
N ALA A 680 -13.21 -18.53 21.01
CA ALA A 680 -12.72 -18.12 19.70
C ALA A 680 -13.22 -19.05 18.58
N PHE A 681 -13.16 -20.36 18.80
CA PHE A 681 -13.70 -21.37 17.88
C PHE A 681 -15.19 -21.15 17.62
N ALA A 682 -16.01 -21.04 18.67
CA ALA A 682 -17.46 -20.86 18.55
C ALA A 682 -17.84 -19.58 17.81
N LYS A 683 -17.07 -18.49 17.99
CA LYS A 683 -17.27 -17.22 17.29
C LYS A 683 -16.88 -17.29 15.82
N LEU A 684 -15.75 -17.93 15.49
CA LEU A 684 -15.33 -18.09 14.10
C LEU A 684 -16.28 -19.01 13.31
N GLN A 685 -16.86 -20.02 13.97
CA GLN A 685 -17.93 -20.87 13.42
C GLN A 685 -19.28 -20.15 13.28
N GLY A 686 -19.40 -18.90 13.74
CA GLY A 686 -20.66 -18.15 13.71
C GLY A 686 -21.73 -18.68 14.69
N SER A 687 -21.37 -19.59 15.59
CA SER A 687 -22.27 -20.16 16.60
C SER A 687 -22.51 -19.23 17.79
N PHE A 688 -21.77 -18.12 17.87
CA PHE A 688 -21.84 -17.14 18.95
C PHE A 688 -21.75 -15.70 18.38
N THR A 689 -22.73 -14.84 18.68
CA THR A 689 -22.76 -13.43 18.23
C THR A 689 -22.59 -12.45 19.38
N ARG A 690 -22.04 -11.26 19.11
CA ARG A 690 -21.76 -10.22 20.11
C ARG A 690 -23.07 -9.63 20.64
N ASP A 691 -23.47 -9.95 21.86
CA ASP A 691 -24.57 -9.26 22.54
C ASP A 691 -24.05 -8.01 23.27
N LYS A 692 -24.48 -6.82 22.82
CA LYS A 692 -24.10 -5.54 23.43
C LYS A 692 -24.69 -5.34 24.84
N ARG A 693 -25.69 -6.13 25.25
CA ARG A 693 -26.33 -6.02 26.58
C ARG A 693 -25.53 -6.66 27.71
N GLN A 694 -24.58 -7.55 27.39
CA GLN A 694 -23.68 -8.20 28.34
C GLN A 694 -22.38 -7.41 28.56
N GLN A 695 -22.41 -6.07 28.51
CA GLN A 695 -21.23 -5.24 28.80
C GLN A 695 -21.11 -4.84 30.27
N ARG A 696 -22.13 -5.12 31.10
CA ARG A 696 -22.12 -4.73 32.52
C ARG A 696 -21.86 -5.94 33.41
N LEU A 697 -20.70 -5.88 34.07
CA LEU A 697 -20.16 -6.73 35.14
C LEU A 697 -19.79 -8.17 34.75
N VAL A 698 -18.50 -8.39 34.46
CA VAL A 698 -17.79 -9.48 35.14
C VAL A 698 -17.28 -8.90 36.45
N SER A 699 -18.10 -8.92 37.48
CA SER A 699 -17.55 -9.00 38.83
C SER A 699 -16.95 -10.40 38.93
N PHE A 700 -15.63 -10.52 39.03
CA PHE A 700 -15.03 -11.74 39.56
C PHE A 700 -15.70 -11.98 40.91
N PRO A 701 -16.39 -13.12 41.13
CA PRO A 701 -16.86 -13.43 42.46
C PRO A 701 -15.64 -13.39 43.39
N ASP A 702 -15.82 -12.91 44.63
CA ASP A 702 -14.80 -13.08 45.67
C ASP A 702 -14.38 -14.56 45.62
N GLY A 703 -13.14 -14.80 45.17
CA GLY A 703 -12.67 -16.15 44.91
C GLY A 703 -12.81 -16.97 46.19
N PRO A 704 -13.03 -18.29 46.09
CA PRO A 704 -12.94 -19.16 47.26
C PRO A 704 -11.64 -18.84 48.00
N THR A 705 -11.71 -18.67 49.33
CA THR A 705 -10.55 -18.32 50.18
C THR A 705 -9.47 -19.40 50.20
N ASN A 706 -9.72 -20.54 49.55
CA ASN A 706 -8.78 -21.63 49.36
C ASN A 706 -8.17 -21.57 47.93
N PRO A 707 -6.86 -21.32 47.78
CA PRO A 707 -6.16 -21.30 46.49
C PRO A 707 -6.31 -22.59 45.67
N ASP A 708 -6.41 -23.74 46.34
CA ASP A 708 -6.62 -25.05 45.69
C ASP A 708 -7.99 -25.08 44.99
N VAL A 709 -9.02 -24.51 45.62
CA VAL A 709 -10.39 -24.44 45.11
C VAL A 709 -10.51 -23.38 44.01
N PHE A 710 -9.71 -22.30 44.07
CA PHE A 710 -9.64 -21.28 43.01
C PHE A 710 -9.02 -21.84 41.71
N ALA A 711 -7.94 -22.63 41.82
CA ALA A 711 -7.35 -23.32 40.67
C ALA A 711 -8.38 -24.26 39.98
N LEU A 712 -9.19 -24.97 40.78
CA LEU A 712 -10.26 -25.87 40.33
C LEU A 712 -11.52 -25.16 39.74
N LEU A 713 -11.86 -23.95 40.18
CA LEU A 713 -13.10 -23.23 39.80
C LEU A 713 -12.89 -22.10 38.77
N SER A 714 -11.67 -21.88 38.29
CA SER A 714 -11.31 -20.74 37.43
C SER A 714 -11.88 -20.76 36.00
N ILE A 715 -12.65 -21.78 35.60
CA ILE A 715 -13.10 -22.02 34.20
C ILE A 715 -14.21 -21.04 33.72
N PRO A 716 -15.31 -20.77 34.45
CA PRO A 716 -16.42 -19.97 33.92
C PRO A 716 -16.16 -18.48 33.61
N PRO A 717 -15.36 -17.69 34.37
CA PRO A 717 -15.26 -16.24 34.16
C PRO A 717 -14.55 -15.85 32.85
N TYR A 718 -13.66 -16.69 32.32
CA TYR A 718 -12.86 -16.36 31.13
C TYR A 718 -13.63 -16.49 29.82
N ILE A 719 -14.67 -17.34 29.75
CA ILE A 719 -15.57 -17.42 28.60
C ILE A 719 -16.21 -16.04 28.35
N TYR A 720 -16.69 -15.39 29.40
CA TYR A 720 -17.31 -14.06 29.28
C TYR A 720 -16.28 -12.99 28.89
N PHE A 721 -15.04 -13.09 29.39
CA PHE A 721 -13.97 -12.15 29.05
C PHE A 721 -13.68 -12.12 27.54
N PHE A 722 -13.47 -13.29 26.92
CA PHE A 722 -13.24 -13.38 25.47
C PHE A 722 -14.52 -13.28 24.62
N ALA A 723 -15.69 -13.51 25.22
CA ALA A 723 -16.98 -13.29 24.57
C ALA A 723 -17.24 -11.81 24.22
N GLN A 724 -16.53 -10.86 24.83
CA GLN A 724 -16.68 -9.43 24.53
C GLN A 724 -15.93 -8.97 23.27
N THR A 725 -14.86 -9.66 22.89
CA THR A 725 -14.03 -9.26 21.75
C THR A 725 -14.78 -9.42 20.41
N GLY A 726 -14.60 -8.50 19.46
CA GLY A 726 -15.30 -8.56 18.16
C GLY A 726 -14.86 -9.76 17.31
N GLY A 727 -15.73 -10.25 16.43
CA GLY A 727 -15.39 -11.37 15.51
C GLY A 727 -14.20 -11.06 14.60
N ALA A 728 -14.08 -9.80 14.13
CA ALA A 728 -12.94 -9.35 13.32
C ALA A 728 -11.62 -9.28 14.11
N ASP A 729 -11.70 -9.19 15.43
CA ASP A 729 -10.56 -9.09 16.34
C ASP A 729 -10.15 -10.47 16.90
N MET A 730 -10.92 -11.53 16.63
CA MET A 730 -10.66 -12.91 17.11
C MET A 730 -9.27 -13.46 16.75
N PRO A 731 -8.69 -13.16 15.57
CA PRO A 731 -7.34 -13.63 15.26
C PRO A 731 -6.27 -13.18 16.27
N VAL A 732 -6.40 -11.97 16.85
CA VAL A 732 -5.50 -11.47 17.90
C VAL A 732 -5.67 -12.25 19.20
N VAL A 733 -6.90 -12.65 19.51
CA VAL A 733 -7.20 -13.50 20.68
C VAL A 733 -6.59 -14.89 20.50
N ILE A 734 -6.62 -15.45 19.28
CA ILE A 734 -6.03 -16.76 18.99
C ILE A 734 -4.51 -16.73 19.17
N THR A 735 -3.81 -15.70 18.69
CA THR A 735 -2.36 -15.58 18.89
C THR A 735 -1.99 -15.38 20.35
N LEU A 736 -2.82 -14.65 21.11
CA LEU A 736 -2.62 -14.46 22.54
C LEU A 736 -2.78 -15.78 23.30
N LEU A 737 -3.82 -16.54 22.99
CA LEU A 737 -4.07 -17.85 23.62
C LEU A 737 -3.01 -18.89 23.22
N ASN A 738 -2.47 -18.80 22.00
CA ASN A 738 -1.30 -19.59 21.60
C ASN A 738 -0.09 -19.28 22.51
N SER A 739 0.15 -18.00 22.82
CA SER A 739 1.19 -17.59 23.79
C SER A 739 0.94 -18.24 25.16
N TYR A 740 -0.29 -18.18 25.65
CA TYR A 740 -0.65 -18.78 26.94
C TYR A 740 -0.48 -20.30 26.96
N SER A 741 -0.75 -20.98 25.84
CA SER A 741 -0.48 -22.41 25.73
C SER A 741 1.01 -22.74 25.95
N GLY A 742 1.92 -21.91 25.43
CA GLY A 742 3.36 -22.05 25.68
C GLY A 742 3.75 -21.79 27.13
N TRP A 743 3.22 -20.73 27.74
CA TRP A 743 3.48 -20.43 29.16
C TRP A 743 2.91 -21.48 30.11
N ALA A 744 1.81 -22.15 29.74
CA ALA A 744 1.29 -23.29 30.48
C ALA A 744 2.28 -24.48 30.42
N LEU A 745 2.87 -24.78 29.26
CA LEU A 745 3.94 -25.78 29.16
C LEU A 745 5.18 -25.40 29.98
N CYS A 746 5.55 -24.12 30.04
CA CYS A 746 6.63 -23.68 30.93
C CYS A 746 6.30 -24.02 32.38
N ALA A 747 5.11 -23.63 32.85
CA ALA A 747 4.69 -23.91 34.21
C ALA A 747 4.65 -25.42 34.51
N GLU A 748 4.23 -26.24 33.54
CA GLU A 748 4.28 -27.71 33.60
C GLU A 748 5.73 -28.23 33.66
N GLY A 749 6.65 -27.63 32.90
CA GLY A 749 8.08 -27.95 32.98
C GLY A 749 8.69 -27.67 34.35
N PHE A 750 8.37 -26.51 34.95
CA PHE A 750 8.80 -26.20 36.33
C PHE A 750 8.14 -27.11 37.38
N MET A 751 6.88 -27.49 37.14
CA MET A 751 6.14 -28.41 38.02
C MET A 751 6.77 -29.81 38.01
N LEU A 752 7.17 -30.32 36.84
CA LEU A 752 7.69 -31.67 36.65
C LEU A 752 9.23 -31.74 36.61
N ASN A 753 9.92 -30.62 36.84
CA ASN A 753 11.36 -30.48 36.68
C ASN A 753 11.87 -31.01 35.32
N ASN A 754 11.26 -30.55 34.23
CA ASN A 754 11.48 -31.05 32.88
C ASN A 754 11.92 -29.94 31.92
N ASP A 755 13.21 -29.94 31.56
CA ASP A 755 13.83 -28.94 30.69
C ASP A 755 13.20 -28.87 29.30
N LEU A 756 12.83 -30.01 28.73
CA LEU A 756 12.23 -30.08 27.40
C LEU A 756 10.91 -29.30 27.35
N LEU A 757 10.05 -29.47 28.37
CA LEU A 757 8.80 -28.72 28.49
C LEU A 757 9.03 -27.22 28.67
N ALA A 758 10.01 -26.83 29.48
CA ALA A 758 10.36 -25.41 29.66
C ALA A 758 10.89 -24.76 28.38
N ILE A 759 11.76 -25.43 27.63
CA ILE A 759 12.33 -24.91 26.38
C ILE A 759 11.23 -24.76 25.32
N VAL A 760 10.43 -25.80 25.12
CA VAL A 760 9.36 -25.78 24.11
C VAL A 760 8.23 -24.83 24.50
N GLY A 761 7.88 -24.74 25.79
CA GLY A 761 6.93 -23.76 26.29
C GLY A 761 7.37 -22.32 26.02
N ALA A 762 8.65 -21.99 26.28
CA ALA A 762 9.20 -20.66 26.06
C ALA A 762 9.19 -20.26 24.57
N LEU A 763 9.51 -21.22 23.71
CA LEU A 763 9.48 -21.06 22.26
C LEU A 763 8.06 -20.72 21.75
N ILE A 764 7.05 -21.43 22.23
CA ILE A 764 5.65 -21.22 21.83
C ILE A 764 5.08 -19.94 22.45
N GLY A 765 5.40 -19.69 23.72
CA GLY A 765 4.99 -18.51 24.47
C GLY A 765 5.47 -17.22 23.82
N SER A 766 6.76 -17.16 23.50
CA SER A 766 7.36 -16.03 22.78
C SER A 766 6.76 -15.86 21.38
N SER A 767 6.52 -16.96 20.64
CA SER A 767 5.91 -16.92 19.32
C SER A 767 4.52 -16.28 19.31
N GLY A 768 3.62 -16.73 20.18
CA GLY A 768 2.28 -16.16 20.28
C GLY A 768 2.29 -14.69 20.70
N ALA A 769 3.19 -14.28 21.59
CA ALA A 769 3.31 -12.90 22.06
C ALA A 769 3.73 -11.96 20.92
N ILE A 770 4.74 -12.35 20.14
CA ILE A 770 5.25 -11.56 19.01
C ILE A 770 4.19 -11.43 17.92
N LEU A 771 3.52 -12.53 17.54
CA LEU A 771 2.44 -12.48 16.56
C LEU A 771 1.30 -11.56 17.02
N THR A 772 0.94 -11.63 18.30
CA THR A 772 -0.09 -10.74 18.89
C THR A 772 0.34 -9.27 18.77
N GLN A 773 1.60 -8.96 19.05
CA GLN A 773 2.15 -7.60 18.93
C GLN A 773 2.13 -7.12 17.47
N ILE A 774 2.59 -7.92 16.52
CA ILE A 774 2.61 -7.59 15.09
C ILE A 774 1.20 -7.27 14.61
N MET A 775 0.20 -8.06 15.01
CA MET A 775 -1.19 -7.82 14.63
C MET A 775 -1.77 -6.56 15.27
N CYS A 776 -1.48 -6.31 16.57
CA CYS A 776 -1.90 -5.08 17.24
C CYS A 776 -1.32 -3.82 16.59
N GLN A 777 -0.03 -3.86 16.24
CA GLN A 777 0.65 -2.78 15.52
C GLN A 777 0.05 -2.54 14.14
N ALA A 778 -0.20 -3.62 13.37
CA ALA A 778 -0.87 -3.51 12.07
C ALA A 778 -2.29 -2.91 12.16
N MET A 779 -2.98 -3.12 13.29
CA MET A 779 -4.31 -2.54 13.54
C MET A 779 -4.26 -1.12 14.08
N ASN A 780 -3.08 -0.60 14.42
CA ASN A 780 -2.90 0.62 15.21
C ASN A 780 -3.77 0.63 16.49
N ARG A 781 -3.84 -0.52 17.18
CA ARG A 781 -4.62 -0.71 18.41
C ARG A 781 -3.74 -1.36 19.47
N ASN A 782 -3.91 -0.91 20.72
CA ASN A 782 -3.31 -1.58 21.88
C ASN A 782 -4.05 -2.91 22.14
N ILE A 783 -3.33 -3.96 22.53
CA ILE A 783 -3.87 -5.27 22.94
C ILE A 783 -5.04 -5.15 23.93
N PHE A 784 -4.97 -4.24 24.90
CA PHE A 784 -6.06 -4.03 25.86
C PHE A 784 -7.34 -3.50 25.20
N ASN A 785 -7.22 -2.62 24.19
CA ASN A 785 -8.36 -2.10 23.44
C ASN A 785 -9.00 -3.19 22.57
N VAL A 786 -8.19 -4.13 22.07
CA VAL A 786 -8.68 -5.27 21.29
C VAL A 786 -9.46 -6.23 22.18
N ILE A 787 -8.88 -6.66 23.29
CA ILE A 787 -9.50 -7.65 24.20
C ILE A 787 -10.76 -7.09 24.87
N SER A 788 -10.73 -5.84 25.35
CA SER A 788 -11.87 -5.17 26.00
C SER A 788 -12.98 -4.72 25.03
N GLY A 789 -12.77 -4.86 23.71
CA GLY A 789 -13.75 -4.46 22.70
C GLY A 789 -13.95 -2.95 22.58
N GLY A 790 -12.97 -2.14 23.01
CA GLY A 790 -12.96 -0.69 22.91
C GLY A 790 -12.78 -0.18 21.48
N PHE A 791 -13.50 0.89 21.11
CA PHE A 791 -13.40 1.56 19.82
C PHE A 791 -12.37 2.70 19.88
N GLY A 792 -11.39 2.69 18.98
CA GLY A 792 -10.40 3.76 18.80
C GLY A 792 -8.99 3.27 18.49
N THR A 793 -8.25 4.04 17.68
CA THR A 793 -6.82 3.89 17.40
C THR A 793 -5.97 4.48 18.52
N VAL A 794 -4.73 3.99 18.71
CA VAL A 794 -3.80 4.51 19.73
C VAL A 794 -3.47 5.99 19.49
N GLN A 795 -3.35 6.37 18.22
CA GLN A 795 -3.34 7.76 17.80
C GLN A 795 -4.77 8.23 17.60
N LYS A 796 -5.30 9.00 18.55
CA LYS A 796 -6.52 9.78 18.33
C LYS A 796 -6.13 10.87 17.34
N ALA A 797 -6.57 10.77 16.09
CA ALA A 797 -6.59 11.94 15.23
C ALA A 797 -7.36 13.03 16.00
N PRO A 798 -6.83 14.26 16.14
CA PRO A 798 -7.58 15.33 16.78
C PRO A 798 -8.92 15.41 16.06
N ALA A 799 -10.01 15.47 16.83
CA ALA A 799 -11.35 15.60 16.29
C ALA A 799 -11.42 16.91 15.49
N ALA A 800 -11.04 16.85 14.22
CA ALA A 800 -11.39 17.86 13.24
C ALA A 800 -12.92 17.90 13.22
N GLY A 801 -13.49 19.10 13.33
CA GLY A 801 -14.93 19.29 13.35
C GLY A 801 -15.61 18.50 12.24
N GLY A 802 -16.74 17.87 12.60
CA GLY A 802 -17.67 17.11 11.75
C GLY A 802 -17.06 16.46 10.51
N ASP A 803 -16.98 15.12 10.49
CA ASP A 803 -16.68 14.31 9.30
C ASP A 803 -17.13 15.04 8.04
N ALA A 804 -16.17 15.58 7.28
CA ALA A 804 -16.45 16.14 5.99
C ALA A 804 -17.08 15.00 5.19
N GLY A 805 -18.40 15.09 4.96
CA GLY A 805 -19.14 14.06 4.26
C GLY A 805 -18.45 13.75 2.92
N PRO A 806 -18.61 12.53 2.39
CA PRO A 806 -18.00 12.16 1.13
C PRO A 806 -18.38 13.18 0.04
N ALA A 807 -17.36 13.81 -0.55
CA ALA A 807 -17.52 14.76 -1.65
C ALA A 807 -17.37 14.04 -2.99
N GLY A 808 -18.27 14.34 -3.94
CA GLY A 808 -18.26 13.78 -5.30
C GLY A 808 -19.37 12.76 -5.57
N VAL A 809 -19.52 12.38 -6.84
CA VAL A 809 -20.46 11.34 -7.28
C VAL A 809 -19.68 10.06 -7.51
N HIS A 810 -20.16 8.95 -6.96
CA HIS A 810 -19.60 7.64 -7.24
C HIS A 810 -19.83 7.26 -8.70
N MET A 811 -18.77 6.90 -9.42
CA MET A 811 -18.86 6.44 -10.81
C MET A 811 -18.91 4.91 -10.86
N GLU A 812 -20.09 4.38 -11.18
CA GLU A 812 -20.23 2.98 -11.57
C GLU A 812 -19.68 2.73 -12.96
N THR A 813 -19.09 1.55 -13.15
CA THR A 813 -18.59 1.12 -14.44
C THR A 813 -18.85 -0.37 -14.64
N THR A 814 -18.95 -0.80 -15.89
CA THR A 814 -19.18 -2.20 -16.24
C THR A 814 -17.86 -2.96 -16.37
N ALA A 815 -17.91 -4.28 -16.18
CA ALA A 815 -16.75 -5.15 -16.40
C ALA A 815 -16.16 -4.97 -17.82
N GLU A 816 -17.01 -4.75 -18.82
CA GLU A 816 -16.61 -4.48 -20.21
C GLU A 816 -15.86 -3.15 -20.34
N SER A 817 -16.32 -2.08 -19.68
CA SER A 817 -15.63 -0.78 -19.72
C SER A 817 -14.25 -0.85 -19.07
N VAL A 818 -14.12 -1.60 -17.97
CA VAL A 818 -12.82 -1.84 -17.32
C VAL A 818 -11.91 -2.68 -18.22
N ALA A 819 -12.43 -3.76 -18.81
CA ALA A 819 -11.69 -4.60 -19.74
C ALA A 819 -11.17 -3.79 -20.94
N GLN A 820 -12.02 -2.93 -21.51
CA GLN A 820 -11.67 -2.08 -22.65
C GLN A 820 -10.62 -1.02 -22.28
N LYS A 821 -10.70 -0.42 -21.09
CA LYS A 821 -9.66 0.48 -20.57
C LYS A 821 -8.34 -0.25 -20.32
N MET A 822 -8.37 -1.49 -19.84
CA MET A 822 -7.18 -2.33 -19.68
C MET A 822 -6.56 -2.75 -21.02
N LEU A 823 -7.38 -3.00 -22.04
CA LEU A 823 -6.98 -3.26 -23.43
C LEU A 823 -6.30 -2.04 -24.07
N MET A 824 -6.85 -0.83 -23.86
CA MET A 824 -6.27 0.42 -24.33
C MET A 824 -4.93 0.73 -23.66
N ALA A 825 -4.81 0.45 -22.36
CA ALA A 825 -3.54 0.60 -21.62
C ALA A 825 -2.45 -0.41 -22.07
N LYS A 826 -2.84 -1.50 -22.74
CA LYS A 826 -1.93 -2.56 -23.22
C LYS A 826 -1.64 -2.53 -24.72
N GLY A 827 -2.20 -1.58 -25.48
CA GLY A 827 -1.97 -1.51 -26.92
C GLY A 827 -2.58 -2.69 -27.70
N GLY A 828 -3.87 -2.98 -27.48
CA GLY A 828 -4.71 -3.75 -28.42
C GLY A 828 -4.37 -5.24 -28.57
N GLY A 829 -4.93 -6.10 -27.72
CA GLY A 829 -4.95 -7.55 -27.92
C GLY A 829 -6.06 -8.23 -27.10
N GLU A 830 -6.86 -9.07 -27.76
CA GLU A 830 -8.06 -9.74 -27.20
C GLU A 830 -7.82 -10.50 -25.88
N LEU A 831 -8.81 -10.43 -24.97
CA LEU A 831 -8.86 -11.27 -23.78
C LEU A 831 -9.40 -12.67 -24.11
N SER A 832 -8.52 -13.68 -24.00
CA SER A 832 -8.90 -15.09 -23.92
C SER A 832 -9.68 -15.40 -22.64
N LYS A 833 -10.61 -16.37 -22.69
CA LYS A 833 -11.44 -16.88 -21.57
C LYS A 833 -10.65 -17.57 -20.43
N LYS A 834 -9.34 -17.35 -20.31
CA LYS A 834 -8.49 -17.83 -19.21
C LYS A 834 -7.76 -16.64 -18.56
N PRO A 835 -7.54 -16.66 -17.24
CA PRO A 835 -6.76 -15.62 -16.57
C PRO A 835 -5.38 -15.50 -17.23
N PRO A 836 -4.84 -14.27 -17.35
CA PRO A 836 -3.73 -14.00 -18.27
C PRO A 836 -2.45 -14.69 -17.79
N GLN A 837 -1.99 -15.69 -18.53
CA GLN A 837 -0.62 -16.23 -18.43
C GLN A 837 0.39 -15.41 -19.27
N THR A 838 0.04 -14.22 -19.76
CA THR A 838 0.91 -13.39 -20.61
C THR A 838 1.36 -12.09 -19.91
N GLY A 839 2.64 -12.05 -19.54
CA GLY A 839 3.54 -10.86 -19.49
C GLY A 839 3.23 -9.68 -18.56
N GLY A 840 2.04 -9.58 -17.96
CA GLY A 840 1.70 -8.48 -17.06
C GLY A 840 2.38 -8.65 -15.69
N LYS A 841 3.10 -7.62 -15.22
CA LYS A 841 3.54 -7.52 -13.81
C LYS A 841 2.33 -7.19 -12.91
N GLY A 842 1.31 -8.04 -12.89
CA GLY A 842 0.29 -7.96 -11.85
C GLY A 842 0.96 -8.26 -10.51
N ARG A 843 0.82 -7.37 -9.53
CA ARG A 843 1.23 -7.58 -8.14
C ARG A 843 0.00 -7.46 -7.26
N VAL A 844 -0.12 -8.36 -6.29
CA VAL A 844 -1.21 -8.38 -5.32
C VAL A 844 -0.66 -7.89 -3.99
N GLY A 845 -1.15 -6.73 -3.55
CA GLY A 845 -0.87 -6.19 -2.22
C GLY A 845 -1.76 -6.86 -1.18
N ILE A 846 -1.15 -7.44 -0.15
CA ILE A 846 -1.88 -8.02 0.98
C ILE A 846 -1.68 -7.15 2.21
N ASN A 847 -2.78 -6.63 2.77
CA ASN A 847 -2.76 -5.96 4.05
C ASN A 847 -2.50 -7.01 5.17
N PRO A 848 -1.55 -6.78 6.09
CA PRO A 848 -1.26 -7.69 7.20
C PRO A 848 -2.46 -7.96 8.13
N LEU A 849 -3.53 -7.15 8.06
CA LEU A 849 -4.76 -7.39 8.78
C LEU A 849 -5.61 -8.51 8.17
N PRO A 850 -6.00 -9.54 8.94
CA PRO A 850 -7.03 -10.46 8.49
C PRO A 850 -8.34 -9.69 8.33
N GLY A 851 -8.88 -9.64 7.11
CA GLY A 851 -10.14 -8.96 6.83
C GLY A 851 -11.28 -9.56 7.67
N GLY A 852 -12.25 -8.75 8.10
CA GLY A 852 -13.38 -9.14 8.97
C GLY A 852 -14.42 -10.08 8.35
N LYS A 853 -14.06 -10.87 7.33
CA LYS A 853 -14.76 -12.09 6.90
C LYS A 853 -13.82 -13.27 7.23
N PRO A 854 -14.29 -14.49 7.52
CA PRO A 854 -13.46 -15.60 8.05
C PRO A 854 -12.48 -16.17 6.99
N ARG A 855 -11.66 -15.32 6.37
CA ARG A 855 -10.90 -15.60 5.16
C ARG A 855 -9.53 -14.96 5.30
N GLU A 856 -8.53 -15.76 5.64
CA GLU A 856 -7.13 -15.36 5.55
C GLU A 856 -6.74 -15.24 4.07
N PRO A 857 -6.44 -14.04 3.55
CA PRO A 857 -6.27 -13.83 2.12
C PRO A 857 -5.07 -14.61 1.54
N LYS A 858 -4.03 -14.86 2.36
CA LYS A 858 -2.79 -15.52 1.92
C LYS A 858 -2.99 -16.99 1.54
N VAL A 859 -3.82 -17.71 2.30
CA VAL A 859 -4.11 -19.14 2.10
C VAL A 859 -5.06 -19.36 0.92
N VAL A 860 -6.05 -18.48 0.76
CA VAL A 860 -7.04 -18.53 -0.33
C VAL A 860 -6.41 -18.18 -1.70
N LEU A 861 -5.42 -17.28 -1.73
CA LEU A 861 -4.74 -16.92 -2.98
C LEU A 861 -3.76 -17.99 -3.47
N GLY A 862 -3.20 -18.81 -2.56
CA GLY A 862 -2.44 -20.00 -2.93
C GLY A 862 -3.30 -21.06 -3.63
N GLU A 863 -4.56 -21.21 -3.22
CA GLU A 863 -5.55 -22.10 -3.83
C GLU A 863 -5.93 -21.69 -5.26
N GLY A 864 -5.92 -20.38 -5.56
CA GLY A 864 -6.23 -19.81 -6.88
C GLY A 864 -5.13 -19.98 -7.94
N GLY A 865 -4.02 -20.66 -7.63
CA GLY A 865 -2.89 -20.85 -8.56
C GLY A 865 -2.08 -19.59 -8.86
N GLY A 866 -2.24 -18.52 -8.06
CA GLY A 866 -1.44 -17.30 -8.18
C GLY A 866 0.01 -17.57 -7.81
N ALA A 867 0.94 -17.39 -8.74
CA ALA A 867 2.37 -17.59 -8.48
C ALA A 867 2.85 -16.63 -7.36
N TYR A 868 3.39 -17.16 -6.28
CA TYR A 868 3.82 -16.42 -5.06
C TYR A 868 4.70 -15.18 -5.31
N LYS A 869 5.50 -15.13 -6.40
CA LYS A 869 6.27 -13.90 -6.78
C LYS A 869 5.37 -12.67 -6.99
N ILE A 870 4.07 -12.87 -7.18
CA ILE A 870 3.05 -11.84 -7.39
C ILE A 870 2.46 -11.34 -6.05
N LEU A 871 2.55 -12.13 -4.97
CA LEU A 871 2.03 -11.77 -3.65
C LEU A 871 3.11 -10.99 -2.90
N GLN A 872 2.99 -9.67 -2.88
CA GLN A 872 3.86 -8.79 -2.09
C GLN A 872 3.02 -8.22 -0.95
N GLU A 873 3.58 -8.21 0.25
CA GLU A 873 2.90 -7.61 1.41
C GLU A 873 2.98 -6.09 1.32
N LEU A 874 2.07 -5.41 2.02
CA LEU A 874 1.97 -3.95 2.09
C LEU A 874 3.10 -3.34 2.95
N GLY A 875 4.35 -3.78 2.73
CA GLY A 875 5.56 -3.08 3.16
C GLY A 875 5.94 -1.98 2.17
N GLU A 876 6.96 -1.19 2.53
CA GLU A 876 7.41 0.03 1.82
C GLU A 876 7.42 -0.11 0.29
N SER A 877 7.86 -1.26 -0.25
CA SER A 877 7.97 -1.44 -1.70
C SER A 877 6.67 -1.38 -2.51
N ILE A 878 5.48 -1.70 -1.97
CA ILE A 878 4.21 -1.49 -2.73
C ILE A 878 3.75 -0.04 -2.57
N ARG A 879 3.90 0.53 -1.37
CA ARG A 879 3.49 1.91 -1.07
C ARG A 879 4.23 2.92 -1.95
N GLU A 880 5.48 2.65 -2.30
CA GLU A 880 6.29 3.49 -3.19
C GLU A 880 5.96 3.29 -4.69
N ASN A 881 5.29 2.20 -5.04
CA ASN A 881 4.93 1.89 -6.43
C ASN A 881 3.50 2.34 -6.82
N PHE A 882 2.69 2.73 -5.83
CA PHE A 882 1.39 3.40 -6.00
C PHE A 882 1.58 4.91 -5.87
#